data_AF-A0A176QDM8-F1
#
_entry.id   AF-A0A176QDM8-F1
#
_cell.length_a   1.000
_cell.length_b   1.000
_cell.length_c   1.000
_cell.angle_alpha   90.00
_cell.angle_beta   90.00
_cell.angle_gamma   90.00
#
_symmetry.space_group_name_H-M   'P 1'
#
loop_
_entity.id
_entity.type
_entity.pdbx_description
1 polymer ?
#
loop_
_entity_poly.entity_id
_entity_poly.type
_entity_poly.pdbx_seq_one_letter_code
_entity_poly.pdbx_strand_id
1 'polypeptide(L)'
;MISTRTLPALLLAAALLVPLATPTSAAPPGRASAGDAAVVPAQWQLSGSGFGHGVGMSQYGARQLADDGWSARRILAHYYAGTTYDAVPDTQQVSVSLEQSVTQSRLVGRATASGGGALTLRAGSRAVSAPAGTTVVVTRSGSRVVATCVSCSWAPLTATSITVTTSPSRTDLEVSGSRYRYGRLLLVPSAGSGLHAVLQVRLHDEYLDQIREVPWSWPGAALQAQAAAARAYAMRKVSAGLRPECACHVTDTVADQVFHPVPTGAELTAWPRWRAAVRATGSTATGYVPRYAGQVVEALYSSSNGGWSLDAGEVFEAERPYLVSRRDPASLTSANPYRSWTRTVSQTALARAFALPDVVHLDLSDRGSGHAVATARATSSDGRSASLRGTVLRRALGLPSTALRRTQARTSASDGPGLAAAVARSAPMSSSSVVLTSSYDEDVLHTLVAQPLAGTLDAPLLLSGRRGLWAATVAELDRRGSRVRTAYVVGGPLVVRDEVVRALRSRGLVVIRLGGDSTDSVSAAVLDEIARRRTVRAVAVTTSSGRSAAAAFAGPARRLREPVVVATSTGLPTRTRAAVVRSGAGTAHVIGGTRHVPGAVADSLTASGMRVVRLPGDHDAQVAGRVSDHFARSVGGAEVVLAPAGSARTLHRAVAGGLAEVVLIGSDPMSVSTTAALQRSATWTRVRAVGSSQEVPSSWVWVARQS
;
A
#
# COMPACT_ATOMS: atom_id res chain seq x y z
N MET A 1 -0.74 57.05 19.91
CA MET A 1 0.28 57.93 19.29
C MET A 1 0.40 57.49 17.84
N ILE A 2 -0.48 58.00 16.96
CA ILE A 2 -0.23 59.09 15.99
C ILE A 2 0.74 58.59 14.88
N SER A 3 0.46 58.58 13.58
CA SER A 3 -0.60 59.13 12.70
C SER A 3 -0.50 58.34 11.38
N THR A 4 -1.54 57.71 10.81
CA THR A 4 -2.66 58.22 9.98
C THR A 4 -2.31 59.09 8.76
N ARG A 5 -3.05 58.76 7.66
CA ARG A 5 -3.55 59.59 6.53
C ARG A 5 -2.81 59.44 5.19
N THR A 6 -3.43 59.38 4.00
CA THR A 6 -4.82 59.36 3.50
C THR A 6 -4.80 59.07 1.98
N LEU A 7 -5.92 58.51 1.47
CA LEU A 7 -6.43 58.39 0.08
C LEU A 7 -6.60 59.75 -0.67
N PRO A 8 -7.26 59.87 -1.85
CA PRO A 8 -7.29 59.13 -3.14
C PRO A 8 -7.23 60.11 -4.37
N ALA A 9 -7.40 59.64 -5.62
CA ALA A 9 -8.27 60.24 -6.67
C ALA A 9 -7.91 59.83 -8.13
N LEU A 10 -8.86 60.12 -9.01
CA LEU A 10 -9.25 59.50 -10.27
C LEU A 10 -8.85 60.33 -11.53
N LEU A 11 -8.84 59.65 -12.69
CA LEU A 11 -9.30 60.05 -14.05
C LEU A 11 -8.40 60.85 -15.03
N LEU A 12 -8.37 60.25 -16.24
CA LEU A 12 -8.47 60.77 -17.63
C LEU A 12 -7.31 61.47 -18.36
N ALA A 13 -6.90 60.79 -19.44
CA ALA A 13 -6.88 61.22 -20.85
C ALA A 13 -6.14 62.51 -21.27
N ALA A 14 -5.18 62.37 -22.18
CA ALA A 14 -5.30 62.84 -23.58
C ALA A 14 -4.02 62.54 -24.38
N ALA A 15 -4.23 62.31 -25.67
CA ALA A 15 -3.27 61.87 -26.66
C ALA A 15 -2.26 62.96 -27.09
N LEU A 16 -1.08 62.52 -27.53
CA LEU A 16 -0.24 63.25 -28.48
C LEU A 16 0.15 62.33 -29.64
N LEU A 17 0.03 62.90 -30.82
CA LEU A 17 -0.01 62.33 -32.16
C LEU A 17 1.36 62.52 -32.87
N VAL A 18 1.62 61.68 -33.89
CA VAL A 18 2.53 61.89 -35.07
C VAL A 18 4.01 61.42 -34.96
N PRO A 19 4.66 60.85 -36.03
CA PRO A 19 4.22 59.83 -36.99
C PRO A 19 5.27 58.70 -37.29
N LEU A 20 4.75 57.65 -37.91
CA LEU A 20 5.32 56.65 -38.84
C LEU A 20 6.83 56.67 -39.19
N ALA A 21 7.49 55.57 -38.80
CA ALA A 21 8.38 54.83 -39.69
C ALA A 21 7.91 53.37 -39.71
N THR A 22 7.73 52.80 -40.90
CA THR A 22 7.27 51.41 -41.10
C THR A 22 8.37 50.41 -40.77
N PRO A 23 8.10 49.37 -39.95
CA PRO A 23 8.83 48.13 -40.02
C PRO A 23 7.95 47.01 -40.57
N THR A 24 8.59 46.25 -41.46
CA THR A 24 8.25 44.90 -41.90
C THR A 24 7.54 44.06 -40.84
N SER A 25 6.42 43.46 -41.26
CA SER A 25 5.62 42.45 -40.58
C SER A 25 6.47 41.40 -39.83
N ALA A 26 6.63 41.59 -38.52
CA ALA A 26 6.95 40.52 -37.59
C ALA A 26 5.64 39.88 -37.11
N ALA A 27 5.50 38.57 -37.33
CA ALA A 27 4.39 37.78 -36.81
C ALA A 27 4.30 37.93 -35.29
N PRO A 28 3.08 37.96 -34.70
CA PRO A 28 2.91 38.16 -33.27
C PRO A 28 3.62 37.06 -32.47
N PRO A 29 4.17 37.38 -31.28
CA PRO A 29 4.76 36.38 -30.40
C PRO A 29 3.72 35.28 -30.14
N GLY A 30 4.12 34.05 -30.48
CA GLY A 30 3.31 32.86 -30.28
C GLY A 30 2.79 32.83 -28.85
N ARG A 31 1.46 32.76 -28.72
CA ARG A 31 0.83 32.31 -27.49
C ARG A 31 1.54 31.03 -27.05
N ALA A 32 2.18 31.06 -25.90
CA ALA A 32 2.59 29.84 -25.21
C ALA A 32 1.35 28.94 -25.12
N SER A 33 1.38 27.81 -25.82
CA SER A 33 0.34 26.80 -25.72
C SER A 33 0.40 26.21 -24.32
N ALA A 34 -0.70 26.33 -23.57
CA ALA A 34 -0.92 25.60 -22.33
C ALA A 34 -0.59 24.12 -22.55
N GLY A 35 0.35 23.60 -21.75
CA GLY A 35 0.79 22.21 -21.83
C GLY A 35 -0.34 21.23 -21.50
N ASP A 36 -0.31 20.07 -22.15
CA ASP A 36 -1.21 18.94 -21.92
C ASP A 36 -1.28 18.58 -20.43
N ALA A 37 -2.39 18.94 -19.78
CA ALA A 37 -2.60 18.71 -18.36
C ALA A 37 -2.74 17.20 -18.07
N ALA A 38 -1.89 16.68 -17.19
CA ALA A 38 -2.01 15.32 -16.67
C ALA A 38 -3.36 15.14 -15.94
N VAL A 39 -4.07 14.03 -16.17
CA VAL A 39 -5.34 13.74 -15.51
C VAL A 39 -5.12 13.61 -14.00
N VAL A 40 -5.70 14.55 -13.25
CA VAL A 40 -5.61 14.60 -11.79
C VAL A 40 -6.60 13.62 -11.16
N PRO A 41 -6.15 12.58 -10.42
CA PRO A 41 -7.06 11.66 -9.76
C PRO A 41 -7.87 12.36 -8.67
N ALA A 42 -9.17 12.05 -8.52
CA ALA A 42 -10.00 12.59 -7.44
C ALA A 42 -9.68 11.95 -6.06
N GLN A 43 -9.15 10.73 -6.07
CA GLN A 43 -8.81 9.95 -4.88
C GLN A 43 -7.79 8.85 -5.20
N TRP A 44 -7.10 8.37 -4.16
CA TRP A 44 -6.10 7.31 -4.21
C TRP A 44 -6.48 6.17 -3.26
N GLN A 45 -6.44 4.93 -3.75
CA GLN A 45 -6.55 3.75 -2.88
C GLN A 45 -5.14 3.29 -2.47
N LEU A 46 -4.83 3.48 -1.19
CA LEU A 46 -3.61 2.99 -0.57
C LEU A 46 -3.90 1.71 0.19
N SER A 47 -2.94 0.80 0.24
CA SER A 47 -3.13 -0.47 0.94
C SER A 47 -1.83 -0.92 1.56
N GLY A 48 -1.93 -1.72 2.60
CA GLY A 48 -0.77 -2.12 3.39
C GLY A 48 -1.10 -3.28 4.30
N SER A 49 -0.19 -3.51 5.24
CA SER A 49 -0.38 -4.41 6.38
C SER A 49 0.22 -3.75 7.61
N GLY A 50 -0.10 -4.23 8.80
CA GLY A 50 0.38 -3.64 10.04
C GLY A 50 -0.51 -2.49 10.54
N PHE A 51 -0.33 -2.17 11.81
CA PHE A 51 -1.01 -1.06 12.49
C PHE A 51 -0.11 -0.56 13.62
N GLY A 52 0.23 0.73 13.56
CA GLY A 52 1.18 1.36 14.46
C GLY A 52 2.50 1.69 13.78
N HIS A 53 3.54 1.90 14.60
CA HIS A 53 4.86 2.30 14.11
C HIS A 53 5.73 1.11 13.66
N GLY A 54 5.33 -0.13 13.94
CA GLY A 54 6.00 -1.34 13.43
C GLY A 54 7.34 -1.68 14.08
N VAL A 55 7.77 -0.98 15.13
CA VAL A 55 9.07 -1.20 15.79
C VAL A 55 8.88 -2.06 17.03
N GLY A 56 9.78 -3.02 17.25
CA GLY A 56 9.74 -3.93 18.39
C GLY A 56 8.59 -4.94 18.32
N MET A 57 7.98 -5.25 19.47
CA MET A 57 7.06 -6.39 19.57
C MET A 57 5.73 -6.14 18.84
N SER A 58 5.35 -7.04 17.93
CA SER A 58 3.98 -7.09 17.41
C SER A 58 3.07 -7.75 18.43
N GLN A 59 2.00 -7.06 18.84
CA GLN A 59 1.00 -7.64 19.75
C GLN A 59 0.30 -8.85 19.11
N TYR A 60 -0.20 -8.72 17.88
CA TYR A 60 -0.81 -9.84 17.15
C TYR A 60 0.20 -10.95 16.81
N GLY A 61 1.44 -10.60 16.48
CA GLY A 61 2.49 -11.60 16.27
C GLY A 61 2.84 -12.35 17.55
N ALA A 62 2.94 -11.67 18.70
CA ALA A 62 3.16 -12.28 20.01
C ALA A 62 2.01 -13.21 20.42
N ARG A 63 0.76 -12.82 20.12
CA ARG A 63 -0.40 -13.71 20.29
C ARG A 63 -0.23 -15.01 19.51
N GLN A 64 0.04 -14.92 18.21
CA GLN A 64 0.17 -16.11 17.38
C GLN A 64 1.36 -16.97 17.81
N LEU A 65 2.52 -16.37 18.14
CA LEU A 65 3.67 -17.13 18.64
C LEU A 65 3.35 -17.86 19.95
N ALA A 66 2.54 -17.26 20.83
CA ALA A 66 2.07 -17.92 22.03
C ALA A 66 1.09 -19.07 21.73
N ASP A 67 0.20 -18.92 20.75
CA ASP A 67 -0.64 -20.01 20.23
C ASP A 67 0.22 -21.15 19.63
N ASP A 68 1.37 -20.82 19.03
CA ASP A 68 2.37 -21.76 18.53
C ASP A 68 3.28 -22.35 19.65
N GLY A 69 2.95 -22.09 20.93
CA GLY A 69 3.63 -22.66 22.10
C GLY A 69 4.91 -21.94 22.55
N TRP A 70 5.18 -20.72 22.07
CA TRP A 70 6.36 -19.96 22.49
C TRP A 70 6.18 -19.38 23.90
N SER A 71 7.25 -19.45 24.71
CA SER A 71 7.29 -18.78 26.02
C SER A 71 7.47 -17.27 25.88
N ALA A 72 7.07 -16.50 26.90
CA ALA A 72 7.24 -15.05 26.93
C ALA A 72 8.70 -14.61 26.70
N ARG A 73 9.66 -15.30 27.33
CA ARG A 73 11.10 -15.07 27.12
C ARG A 73 11.49 -15.22 25.65
N ARG A 74 11.00 -16.27 24.97
CA ARG A 74 11.31 -16.53 23.56
C ARG A 74 10.65 -15.50 22.63
N ILE A 75 9.42 -15.10 22.95
CA ILE A 75 8.70 -14.04 22.21
C ILE A 75 9.48 -12.72 22.32
N LEU A 76 9.88 -12.31 23.53
CA LEU A 76 10.61 -11.05 23.73
C LEU A 76 11.98 -11.09 23.06
N ALA A 77 12.73 -12.17 23.18
CA ALA A 77 14.03 -12.32 22.50
C ALA A 77 13.91 -12.31 20.96
N HIS A 78 12.76 -12.70 20.42
CA HIS A 78 12.49 -12.60 18.98
C HIS A 78 12.37 -11.14 18.53
N TYR A 79 11.65 -10.29 19.28
CA TYR A 79 11.40 -8.90 18.89
C TYR A 79 12.47 -7.91 19.37
N TYR A 80 13.16 -8.23 20.47
CA TYR A 80 14.23 -7.41 21.03
C TYR A 80 15.56 -8.14 20.85
N ALA A 81 16.28 -7.77 19.79
CA ALA A 81 17.48 -8.46 19.35
C ALA A 81 18.60 -8.39 20.39
N GLY A 82 19.23 -9.53 20.68
CA GLY A 82 20.39 -9.58 21.57
C GLY A 82 20.09 -9.22 23.03
N THR A 83 18.81 -9.19 23.43
CA THR A 83 18.45 -8.91 24.83
C THR A 83 18.45 -10.16 25.69
N THR A 84 18.80 -9.99 26.96
CA THR A 84 18.54 -10.95 28.04
C THR A 84 17.13 -10.74 28.61
N TYR A 85 16.68 -11.64 29.48
CA TYR A 85 15.38 -11.57 30.15
C TYR A 85 15.58 -11.77 31.65
N ASP A 86 15.76 -10.66 32.37
CA ASP A 86 16.31 -10.66 33.72
C ASP A 86 15.33 -10.01 34.70
N ALA A 87 15.28 -10.55 35.93
CA ALA A 87 14.57 -9.92 37.03
C ALA A 87 15.36 -8.69 37.53
N VAL A 88 14.69 -7.55 37.65
CA VAL A 88 15.27 -6.30 38.16
C VAL A 88 14.35 -5.66 39.20
N PRO A 89 14.86 -4.86 40.14
CA PRO A 89 14.01 -4.09 41.05
C PRO A 89 13.04 -3.17 40.29
N ASP A 90 11.75 -3.26 40.60
CA ASP A 90 10.68 -2.49 39.94
C ASP A 90 9.70 -1.83 40.95
N THR A 91 10.21 -1.49 42.13
CA THR A 91 9.44 -0.89 43.25
C THR A 91 9.14 0.61 43.09
N GLN A 92 9.60 1.24 42.01
CA GLN A 92 9.42 2.67 41.74
C GLN A 92 7.95 3.07 41.53
N GLN A 93 7.65 4.36 41.76
CA GLN A 93 6.35 4.94 41.45
C GLN A 93 6.30 5.50 40.02
N VAL A 94 5.15 5.31 39.38
CA VAL A 94 4.81 5.85 38.06
C VAL A 94 3.75 6.94 38.23
N SER A 95 4.02 8.13 37.69
CA SER A 95 3.06 9.23 37.61
C SER A 95 2.35 9.14 36.26
N VAL A 96 1.07 8.78 36.28
CA VAL A 96 0.21 8.61 35.11
C VAL A 96 -0.70 9.83 34.96
N SER A 97 -0.62 10.51 33.82
CA SER A 97 -1.55 11.61 33.52
C SER A 97 -2.94 11.06 33.22
N LEU A 98 -3.95 11.43 34.02
CA LEU A 98 -5.36 11.09 33.78
C LEU A 98 -6.14 12.24 33.12
N GLU A 99 -5.83 13.49 33.48
CA GLU A 99 -6.46 14.68 32.90
C GLU A 99 -5.39 15.74 32.63
N GLN A 100 -5.36 16.32 31.43
CA GLN A 100 -4.38 17.33 31.04
C GLN A 100 -5.02 18.68 30.76
N SER A 101 -4.56 19.72 31.48
CA SER A 101 -5.01 21.11 31.30
C SER A 101 -6.54 21.29 31.29
N VAL A 102 -7.26 20.52 32.11
CA VAL A 102 -8.71 20.62 32.24
C VAL A 102 -9.09 21.84 33.11
N THR A 103 -10.27 22.41 32.88
CA THR A 103 -10.75 23.57 33.65
C THR A 103 -11.19 23.19 35.07
N GLN A 104 -11.67 21.96 35.24
CA GLN A 104 -12.05 21.38 36.52
C GLN A 104 -11.84 19.86 36.50
N SER A 105 -11.60 19.28 37.68
CA SER A 105 -11.63 17.83 37.91
C SER A 105 -12.70 17.50 38.95
N ARG A 106 -13.44 16.40 38.75
CA ARG A 106 -14.50 15.95 39.67
C ARG A 106 -14.09 14.65 40.32
N LEU A 107 -14.06 14.63 41.65
CA LEU A 107 -13.60 13.50 42.43
C LEU A 107 -14.74 12.95 43.30
N VAL A 108 -14.92 11.63 43.30
CA VAL A 108 -15.90 10.95 44.15
C VAL A 108 -15.28 9.68 44.74
N GLY A 109 -15.41 9.47 46.04
CA GLY A 109 -15.00 8.20 46.65
C GLY A 109 -16.13 7.19 46.62
N ARG A 110 -15.88 6.03 46.01
CA ARG A 110 -16.86 4.95 45.84
C ARG A 110 -16.52 3.80 46.78
N ALA A 111 -17.43 3.48 47.69
CA ALA A 111 -17.25 2.36 48.60
C ALA A 111 -17.26 1.03 47.83
N THR A 112 -16.25 0.20 48.06
CA THR A 112 -16.18 -1.19 47.56
C THR A 112 -16.34 -2.22 48.68
N ALA A 113 -16.30 -1.78 49.94
CA ALA A 113 -16.62 -2.57 51.13
C ALA A 113 -17.13 -1.67 52.26
N SER A 114 -17.63 -2.29 53.34
CA SER A 114 -18.15 -1.57 54.52
C SER A 114 -17.10 -0.61 55.13
N GLY A 115 -17.53 0.61 55.45
CA GLY A 115 -16.66 1.68 55.95
C GLY A 115 -15.74 2.30 54.89
N GLY A 116 -16.00 2.06 53.60
CA GLY A 116 -15.30 2.68 52.47
C GLY A 116 -15.98 3.93 51.91
N GLY A 117 -15.37 4.55 50.90
CA GLY A 117 -15.92 5.67 50.13
C GLY A 117 -15.38 7.05 50.53
N ALA A 118 -14.76 7.22 51.69
CA ALA A 118 -14.21 8.52 52.09
C ALA A 118 -12.93 8.87 51.29
N LEU A 119 -12.78 10.14 50.92
CA LEU A 119 -11.56 10.68 50.31
C LEU A 119 -10.80 11.54 51.32
N THR A 120 -9.49 11.33 51.44
CA THR A 120 -8.62 12.23 52.22
C THR A 120 -7.89 13.16 51.25
N LEU A 121 -8.09 14.47 51.41
CA LEU A 121 -7.42 15.50 50.63
C LEU A 121 -6.37 16.20 51.49
N ARG A 122 -5.16 16.36 50.96
CA ARG A 122 -4.03 17.02 51.63
C ARG A 122 -3.48 18.18 50.81
N ALA A 123 -3.26 19.29 51.49
CA ALA A 123 -2.63 20.51 50.99
C ALA A 123 -1.52 20.93 51.96
N GLY A 124 -0.28 20.54 51.66
CA GLY A 124 0.83 20.66 52.62
C GLY A 124 0.56 19.85 53.88
N SER A 125 0.61 20.50 55.05
CA SER A 125 0.31 19.88 56.35
C SER A 125 -1.19 19.76 56.65
N ARG A 126 -2.06 20.48 55.93
CA ARG A 126 -3.52 20.46 56.16
C ARG A 126 -4.14 19.26 55.46
N ALA A 127 -4.93 18.48 56.21
CA ALA A 127 -5.71 17.36 55.68
C ALA A 127 -7.19 17.55 56.00
N VAL A 128 -8.06 17.25 55.03
CA VAL A 128 -9.52 17.24 55.19
C VAL A 128 -10.08 15.93 54.63
N SER A 129 -11.24 15.52 55.13
CA SER A 129 -11.93 14.30 54.69
C SER A 129 -13.24 14.66 54.00
N ALA A 130 -13.48 14.10 52.82
CA ALA A 130 -14.77 14.16 52.13
C ALA A 130 -15.52 12.84 52.37
N PRO A 131 -16.78 12.88 52.85
CA PRO A 131 -17.57 11.68 53.10
C PRO A 131 -17.82 10.84 51.84
N ALA A 132 -18.20 9.58 52.04
CA ALA A 132 -18.50 8.65 50.95
C ALA A 132 -19.58 9.18 49.99
N GLY A 133 -19.34 9.03 48.68
CA GLY A 133 -20.28 9.46 47.63
C GLY A 133 -20.37 10.97 47.39
N THR A 134 -19.71 11.80 48.21
CA THR A 134 -19.69 13.25 48.00
C THR A 134 -18.80 13.62 46.82
N THR A 135 -19.21 14.67 46.08
CA THR A 135 -18.42 15.19 44.96
C THR A 135 -17.53 16.32 45.43
N VAL A 136 -16.22 16.15 45.24
CA VAL A 136 -15.23 17.21 45.37
C VAL A 136 -14.91 17.76 43.99
N VAL A 137 -14.98 19.07 43.83
CA VAL A 137 -14.60 19.76 42.59
C VAL A 137 -13.27 20.45 42.80
N VAL A 138 -12.31 20.22 41.91
CA VAL A 138 -11.01 20.87 41.93
C VAL A 138 -10.88 21.77 40.71
N THR A 139 -10.60 23.04 40.94
CA THR A 139 -10.35 24.04 39.89
C THR A 139 -8.98 24.67 40.07
N ARG A 140 -8.51 25.36 39.03
CA ARG A 140 -7.28 26.15 39.10
C ARG A 140 -7.59 27.59 39.55
N SER A 141 -6.71 28.17 40.37
CA SER A 141 -6.69 29.59 40.72
C SER A 141 -5.25 30.11 40.69
N GLY A 142 -4.87 30.83 39.63
CA GLY A 142 -3.51 31.34 39.44
C GLY A 142 -2.47 30.21 39.39
N SER A 143 -1.48 30.25 40.30
CA SER A 143 -0.45 29.21 40.48
C SER A 143 -0.85 28.12 41.49
N ARG A 144 -2.14 28.03 41.84
CA ARG A 144 -2.67 27.09 42.83
C ARG A 144 -3.86 26.32 42.26
N VAL A 145 -4.23 25.25 42.96
CA VAL A 145 -5.48 24.51 42.79
C VAL A 145 -6.35 24.70 44.03
N VAL A 146 -7.66 24.69 43.83
CA VAL A 146 -8.68 24.90 44.87
C VAL A 146 -9.63 23.71 44.84
N ALA A 147 -9.74 22.97 45.94
CA ALA A 147 -10.74 21.93 46.11
C ALA A 147 -11.92 22.46 46.93
N THR A 148 -13.14 22.22 46.43
CA THR A 148 -14.41 22.58 47.08
C THR A 148 -15.31 21.36 47.19
N CYS A 149 -16.13 21.33 48.24
CA CYS A 149 -17.13 20.29 48.46
C CYS A 149 -18.36 20.92 49.11
N VAL A 150 -19.48 20.94 48.39
CA VAL A 150 -20.71 21.61 48.84
C VAL A 150 -21.29 20.97 50.11
N SER A 151 -21.17 19.64 50.23
CA SER A 151 -21.69 18.86 51.36
C SER A 151 -20.68 18.66 52.49
N CYS A 152 -19.53 19.32 52.44
CA CYS A 152 -18.48 19.14 53.44
C CYS A 152 -18.43 20.32 54.43
N SER A 153 -18.03 20.07 55.68
CA SER A 153 -17.94 21.08 56.73
C SER A 153 -16.66 21.93 56.69
N TRP A 154 -15.71 21.61 55.81
CA TRP A 154 -14.44 22.32 55.70
C TRP A 154 -14.46 23.41 54.62
N ALA A 155 -13.78 24.54 54.90
CA ALA A 155 -13.60 25.63 53.94
C ALA A 155 -12.73 25.21 52.73
N PRO A 156 -12.89 25.86 51.55
CA PRO A 156 -12.13 25.55 50.34
C PRO A 156 -10.62 25.36 50.58
N LEU A 157 -10.09 24.23 50.11
CA LEU A 157 -8.69 23.88 50.29
C LEU A 157 -7.87 24.42 49.12
N THR A 158 -6.96 25.36 49.37
CA THR A 158 -6.15 26.02 48.32
C THR A 158 -4.67 25.73 48.51
N ALA A 159 -3.96 25.23 47.49
CA ALA A 159 -2.52 24.95 47.53
C ALA A 159 -1.87 24.89 46.15
N THR A 160 -0.54 24.91 46.08
CA THR A 160 0.22 24.67 44.84
C THR A 160 0.03 23.26 44.29
N SER A 161 -0.31 22.31 45.16
CA SER A 161 -0.74 20.96 44.80
C SER A 161 -1.70 20.42 45.85
N ILE A 162 -2.71 19.66 45.41
CA ILE A 162 -3.59 18.90 46.30
C ILE A 162 -3.40 17.42 46.03
N THR A 163 -3.22 16.65 47.09
CA THR A 163 -3.05 15.20 47.03
C THR A 163 -4.29 14.50 47.57
N VAL A 164 -4.80 13.51 46.87
CA VAL A 164 -5.97 12.73 47.27
C VAL A 164 -5.59 11.27 47.46
N THR A 165 -5.91 10.73 48.63
CA THR A 165 -5.67 9.33 49.00
C THR A 165 -6.97 8.68 49.45
N THR A 166 -7.09 7.37 49.23
CA THR A 166 -8.23 6.56 49.66
C THR A 166 -7.76 5.39 50.55
N SER A 167 -8.72 4.62 51.09
CA SER A 167 -8.43 3.29 51.65
C SER A 167 -8.52 2.24 50.54
N PRO A 168 -7.40 1.79 49.94
CA PRO A 168 -7.41 1.01 48.68
C PRO A 168 -8.08 -0.38 48.80
N SER A 169 -8.25 -0.91 50.01
CA SER A 169 -8.98 -2.16 50.25
C SER A 169 -10.51 -1.99 50.25
N ARG A 170 -11.02 -0.76 50.37
CA ARG A 170 -12.45 -0.49 50.58
C ARG A 170 -13.01 0.68 49.75
N THR A 171 -12.17 1.40 49.00
CA THR A 171 -12.56 2.62 48.29
C THR A 171 -11.87 2.74 46.95
N ASP A 172 -12.66 2.86 45.89
CA ASP A 172 -12.18 3.30 44.58
C ASP A 172 -12.29 4.83 44.48
N LEU A 173 -11.27 5.48 43.92
CA LEU A 173 -11.30 6.90 43.57
C LEU A 173 -11.91 7.06 42.18
N GLU A 174 -13.04 7.72 42.08
CA GLU A 174 -13.62 8.12 40.80
C GLU A 174 -13.13 9.52 40.41
N VAL A 175 -12.50 9.64 39.24
CA VAL A 175 -12.04 10.89 38.63
C VAL A 175 -12.84 11.09 37.34
N SER A 176 -13.70 12.10 37.32
CA SER A 176 -14.54 12.46 36.17
C SER A 176 -15.29 11.26 35.57
N GLY A 177 -15.81 10.39 36.45
CA GLY A 177 -16.58 9.18 36.09
C GLY A 177 -15.75 7.90 35.95
N SER A 178 -14.42 7.99 35.96
CA SER A 178 -13.51 6.85 35.83
C SER A 178 -12.96 6.38 37.18
N ARG A 179 -13.12 5.09 37.52
CA ARG A 179 -12.76 4.53 38.84
C ARG A 179 -11.37 3.92 38.89
N TYR A 180 -10.55 4.36 39.85
CA TYR A 180 -9.19 3.87 40.07
C TYR A 180 -9.08 3.28 41.48
N ARG A 181 -8.63 2.03 41.57
CA ARG A 181 -8.55 1.29 42.84
C ARG A 181 -7.35 1.67 43.71
N TYR A 182 -6.24 2.01 43.07
CA TYR A 182 -4.94 2.15 43.72
C TYR A 182 -4.32 3.51 43.46
N GLY A 183 -3.26 3.79 44.22
CA GLY A 183 -2.45 4.96 44.06
C GLY A 183 -2.98 6.19 44.78
N ARG A 184 -2.34 7.32 44.45
CA ARG A 184 -2.58 8.63 45.04
C ARG A 184 -2.70 9.66 43.94
N LEU A 185 -3.79 10.41 43.93
CA LEU A 185 -4.03 11.42 42.90
C LEU A 185 -3.37 12.74 43.29
N LEU A 186 -2.63 13.34 42.37
CA LEU A 186 -1.99 14.64 42.51
C LEU A 186 -2.68 15.62 41.55
N LEU A 187 -3.18 16.73 42.09
CA LEU A 187 -3.80 17.82 41.35
C LEU A 187 -2.84 19.01 41.38
N VAL A 188 -2.41 19.48 40.21
CA VAL A 188 -1.45 20.58 40.05
C VAL A 188 -1.91 21.54 38.96
N PRO A 189 -1.59 22.85 39.06
CA PRO A 189 -1.89 23.79 37.98
C PRO A 189 -1.11 23.42 36.71
N SER A 190 -1.73 23.56 35.54
CA SER A 190 -1.02 23.41 34.26
C SER A 190 -0.24 24.67 33.89
N ALA A 191 0.62 24.62 32.88
CA ALA A 191 1.25 25.83 32.35
C ALA A 191 0.21 26.81 31.74
N GLY A 192 -0.91 26.29 31.23
CA GLY A 192 -2.01 27.05 30.59
C GLY A 192 -2.96 27.72 31.60
N SER A 193 -4.27 27.60 31.41
CA SER A 193 -5.32 28.07 32.34
C SER A 193 -6.04 26.95 33.10
N GLY A 194 -5.64 25.68 32.89
CA GLY A 194 -6.24 24.50 33.50
C GLY A 194 -5.44 23.90 34.65
N LEU A 195 -5.77 22.65 35.00
CA LEU A 195 -5.03 21.81 35.93
C LEU A 195 -4.74 20.43 35.32
N HIS A 196 -3.77 19.72 35.90
CA HIS A 196 -3.51 18.31 35.62
C HIS A 196 -4.01 17.45 36.79
N ALA A 197 -4.56 16.28 36.47
CA ALA A 197 -4.80 15.21 37.44
C ALA A 197 -3.86 14.04 37.12
N VAL A 198 -2.96 13.73 38.06
CA VAL A 198 -1.89 12.76 37.87
C VAL A 198 -1.99 11.67 38.93
N LEU A 199 -2.19 10.43 38.52
CA LEU A 199 -2.26 9.29 39.43
C LEU A 199 -0.86 8.71 39.66
N GLN A 200 -0.43 8.67 40.91
CA GLN A 200 0.84 8.06 41.31
C GLN A 200 0.60 6.65 41.83
N VAL A 201 1.17 5.65 41.15
CA VAL A 201 0.96 4.22 41.41
C VAL A 201 2.30 3.48 41.46
N ARG A 202 2.37 2.38 42.22
CA ARG A 202 3.52 1.46 42.20
C ARG A 202 3.59 0.74 40.86
N LEU A 203 4.79 0.63 40.29
CA LEU A 203 4.98 -0.02 38.99
C LEU A 203 4.57 -1.50 39.01
N HIS A 204 5.08 -2.28 39.96
CA HIS A 204 5.01 -3.75 39.94
C HIS A 204 3.59 -4.35 40.05
N ASP A 205 2.68 -3.73 40.82
CA ASP A 205 1.37 -4.32 41.17
C ASP A 205 0.16 -3.36 41.10
N GLU A 206 0.36 -2.07 40.85
CA GLU A 206 -0.75 -1.11 40.71
C GLU A 206 -0.85 -0.57 39.28
N TYR A 207 0.28 -0.17 38.70
CA TYR A 207 0.38 0.30 37.32
C TYR A 207 0.16 -0.83 36.33
N LEU A 208 1.00 -1.88 36.41
CA LEU A 208 0.95 -3.00 35.48
C LEU A 208 -0.38 -3.74 35.52
N ASP A 209 -1.05 -3.80 36.68
CA ASP A 209 -2.36 -4.45 36.84
C ASP A 209 -3.47 -3.79 35.99
N GLN A 210 -3.28 -2.55 35.52
CA GLN A 210 -4.29 -1.77 34.77
C GLN A 210 -3.88 -1.43 33.33
N ILE A 211 -2.79 -2.02 32.83
CA ILE A 211 -2.39 -1.90 31.43
C ILE A 211 -3.36 -2.64 30.51
N ARG A 212 -3.88 -1.94 29.50
CA ARG A 212 -4.92 -2.42 28.56
C ARG A 212 -4.46 -2.29 27.11
N GLU A 213 -3.29 -2.84 26.84
CA GLU A 213 -2.66 -2.84 25.52
C GLU A 213 -3.16 -3.95 24.59
N VAL A 214 -3.50 -5.09 25.17
CA VAL A 214 -3.97 -6.28 24.47
C VAL A 214 -5.21 -6.84 25.18
N PRO A 215 -6.12 -7.52 24.47
CA PRO A 215 -7.22 -8.23 25.11
C PRO A 215 -6.69 -9.25 26.12
N TRP A 216 -7.17 -9.15 27.36
CA TRP A 216 -6.75 -10.05 28.45
C TRP A 216 -7.24 -11.49 28.31
N SER A 217 -8.04 -11.79 27.27
CA SER A 217 -8.42 -13.14 26.86
C SER A 217 -7.36 -13.86 26.04
N TRP A 218 -6.28 -13.17 25.63
CA TRP A 218 -5.21 -13.74 24.83
C TRP A 218 -4.39 -14.80 25.58
N PRO A 219 -3.60 -15.63 24.87
CA PRO A 219 -2.80 -16.69 25.46
C PRO A 219 -1.84 -16.17 26.54
N GLY A 220 -1.62 -16.99 27.58
CA GLY A 220 -0.87 -16.58 28.77
C GLY A 220 0.55 -16.08 28.46
N ALA A 221 1.28 -16.75 27.57
CA ALA A 221 2.63 -16.33 27.19
C ALA A 221 2.66 -14.97 26.47
N ALA A 222 1.61 -14.63 25.69
CA ALA A 222 1.48 -13.32 25.07
C ALA A 222 1.21 -12.23 26.12
N LEU A 223 0.34 -12.51 27.10
CA LEU A 223 0.08 -11.59 28.22
C LEU A 223 1.33 -11.35 29.06
N GLN A 224 2.11 -12.41 29.34
CA GLN A 224 3.38 -12.32 30.06
C GLN A 224 4.42 -11.51 29.27
N ALA A 225 4.54 -11.73 27.97
CA ALA A 225 5.43 -10.93 27.11
C ALA A 225 5.02 -9.43 27.13
N GLN A 226 3.72 -9.14 27.00
CA GLN A 226 3.20 -7.78 27.08
C GLN A 226 3.47 -7.15 28.45
N ALA A 227 3.27 -7.87 29.57
CA ALA A 227 3.53 -7.35 30.91
C ALA A 227 5.01 -7.00 31.12
N ALA A 228 5.94 -7.84 30.68
CA ALA A 228 7.37 -7.58 30.81
C ALA A 228 7.86 -6.44 29.88
N ALA A 229 7.34 -6.35 28.66
CA ALA A 229 7.60 -5.21 27.77
C ALA A 229 7.05 -3.91 28.36
N ALA A 230 5.81 -3.94 28.87
CA ALA A 230 5.18 -2.78 29.49
C ALA A 230 5.95 -2.30 30.73
N ARG A 231 6.44 -3.24 31.55
CA ARG A 231 7.32 -2.95 32.69
C ARG A 231 8.57 -2.21 32.24
N ALA A 232 9.32 -2.77 31.29
CA ALA A 232 10.54 -2.15 30.77
C ALA A 232 10.30 -0.73 30.22
N TYR A 233 9.22 -0.54 29.46
CA TYR A 233 8.83 0.78 28.94
C TYR A 233 8.59 1.79 30.07
N ALA A 234 7.78 1.43 31.08
CA ALA A 234 7.51 2.31 32.22
C ALA A 234 8.77 2.62 33.03
N MET A 235 9.65 1.64 33.26
CA MET A 235 10.93 1.86 33.94
C MET A 235 11.80 2.88 33.20
N ARG A 236 11.83 2.82 31.86
CA ARG A 236 12.55 3.80 31.04
C ARG A 236 11.96 5.20 31.13
N LYS A 237 10.63 5.31 31.17
CA LYS A 237 9.93 6.61 31.32
C LYS A 237 10.16 7.23 32.69
N VAL A 238 10.15 6.43 33.76
CA VAL A 238 10.52 6.91 35.10
C VAL A 238 11.97 7.38 35.14
N SER A 239 12.88 6.60 34.55
CA SER A 239 14.32 6.96 34.48
C SER A 239 14.60 8.24 33.69
N ALA A 240 13.70 8.61 32.77
CA ALA A 240 13.81 9.84 31.98
C ALA A 240 13.30 11.10 32.74
N GLY A 241 12.66 10.92 33.89
CA GLY A 241 12.12 12.01 34.72
C GLY A 241 10.71 12.46 34.33
N LEU A 242 10.15 13.37 35.12
CA LEU A 242 8.80 13.90 34.90
C LEU A 242 8.79 14.87 33.71
N ARG A 243 7.81 14.70 32.83
CA ARG A 243 7.51 15.63 31.75
C ARG A 243 6.73 16.84 32.29
N PRO A 244 7.26 18.08 32.16
CA PRO A 244 6.60 19.27 32.69
C PRO A 244 5.21 19.54 32.09
N GLU A 245 4.99 19.16 30.83
CA GLU A 245 3.75 19.42 30.09
C GLU A 245 2.52 18.65 30.62
N CYS A 246 2.74 17.59 31.39
CA CYS A 246 1.68 16.77 32.01
C CYS A 246 1.91 16.49 33.50
N ALA A 247 3.04 16.95 34.06
CA ALA A 247 3.54 16.56 35.37
C ALA A 247 3.59 15.02 35.58
N CYS A 248 3.92 14.26 34.52
CA CYS A 248 3.76 12.81 34.47
C CYS A 248 4.97 12.09 33.84
N HIS A 249 5.15 10.80 34.16
CA HIS A 249 6.08 9.91 33.47
C HIS A 249 5.46 9.38 32.17
N VAL A 250 4.17 9.02 32.22
CA VAL A 250 3.41 8.40 31.12
C VAL A 250 2.02 9.02 31.02
N THR A 251 1.49 9.12 29.81
CA THR A 251 0.05 9.35 29.61
C THR A 251 -0.70 8.02 29.65
N ASP A 252 -1.99 8.08 29.92
CA ASP A 252 -2.90 6.93 29.94
C ASP A 252 -3.41 6.51 28.53
N THR A 253 -2.84 7.10 27.48
CA THR A 253 -3.24 6.90 26.08
C THR A 253 -2.20 6.09 25.29
N VAL A 254 -2.53 5.78 24.04
CA VAL A 254 -1.62 5.17 23.04
C VAL A 254 -0.36 6.00 22.73
N ALA A 255 -0.26 7.24 23.22
CA ALA A 255 0.97 8.02 23.14
C ALA A 255 2.08 7.45 24.05
N ASP A 256 1.72 6.76 25.14
CA ASP A 256 2.66 6.03 25.98
C ASP A 256 2.19 4.59 26.22
N GLN A 257 1.35 4.36 27.24
CA GLN A 257 0.75 3.07 27.48
C GLN A 257 -0.69 3.25 27.90
N VAL A 258 -1.57 2.43 27.33
CA VAL A 258 -2.99 2.47 27.66
C VAL A 258 -3.18 1.98 29.10
N PHE A 259 -3.36 2.92 30.02
CA PHE A 259 -3.65 2.69 31.43
C PHE A 259 -5.10 3.06 31.66
N HIS A 260 -5.94 2.11 32.08
CA HIS A 260 -7.37 2.37 32.20
C HIS A 260 -7.90 2.13 33.62
N PRO A 261 -9.07 2.71 33.94
CA PRO A 261 -9.80 2.46 35.17
C PRO A 261 -10.07 0.98 35.44
N VAL A 262 -10.56 0.69 36.65
CA VAL A 262 -11.11 -0.61 37.04
C VAL A 262 -12.05 -1.12 35.94
N PRO A 263 -11.79 -2.31 35.38
CA PRO A 263 -12.55 -2.81 34.24
C PRO A 263 -14.00 -3.13 34.62
N THR A 264 -14.88 -3.05 33.63
CA THR A 264 -16.28 -3.45 33.73
C THR A 264 -16.61 -4.49 32.65
N GLY A 265 -17.79 -5.10 32.71
CA GLY A 265 -18.26 -6.05 31.69
C GLY A 265 -17.32 -7.24 31.46
N ALA A 266 -17.12 -7.62 30.19
CA ALA A 266 -16.32 -8.79 29.81
C ALA A 266 -14.85 -8.69 30.22
N GLU A 267 -14.30 -7.49 30.32
CA GLU A 267 -12.90 -7.28 30.72
C GLU A 267 -12.71 -7.55 32.20
N LEU A 268 -13.71 -7.28 33.04
CA LEU A 268 -13.67 -7.61 34.47
C LEU A 268 -13.47 -9.12 34.68
N THR A 269 -14.11 -9.95 33.84
CA THR A 269 -13.96 -11.41 33.88
C THR A 269 -12.57 -11.87 33.44
N ALA A 270 -11.94 -11.18 32.47
CA ALA A 270 -10.61 -11.52 31.98
C ALA A 270 -9.48 -10.94 32.84
N TRP A 271 -9.76 -9.91 33.64
CA TRP A 271 -8.77 -9.19 34.44
C TRP A 271 -7.92 -10.09 35.36
N PRO A 272 -8.46 -11.12 36.04
CA PRO A 272 -7.63 -12.05 36.81
C PRO A 272 -6.52 -12.74 35.99
N ARG A 273 -6.75 -13.03 34.70
CA ARG A 273 -5.74 -13.63 33.81
C ARG A 273 -4.60 -12.67 33.53
N TRP A 274 -4.90 -11.40 33.29
CA TRP A 274 -3.89 -10.35 33.13
C TRP A 274 -3.05 -10.20 34.39
N ARG A 275 -3.69 -10.03 35.56
CA ARG A 275 -2.99 -9.91 36.84
C ARG A 275 -2.14 -11.14 37.16
N ALA A 276 -2.59 -12.33 36.75
CA ALA A 276 -1.79 -13.56 36.86
C ALA A 276 -0.55 -13.52 35.95
N ALA A 277 -0.64 -12.97 34.73
CA ALA A 277 0.51 -12.79 33.85
C ALA A 277 1.51 -11.75 34.39
N VAL A 278 1.03 -10.64 34.99
CA VAL A 278 1.87 -9.66 35.68
C VAL A 278 2.66 -10.32 36.81
N ARG A 279 1.98 -11.08 37.68
CA ARG A 279 2.62 -11.85 38.76
C ARG A 279 3.57 -12.94 38.25
N ALA A 280 3.22 -13.64 37.18
CA ALA A 280 4.09 -14.67 36.60
C ALA A 280 5.40 -14.11 36.02
N THR A 281 5.45 -12.80 35.78
CA THR A 281 6.66 -12.10 35.30
C THR A 281 7.29 -11.22 36.37
N GLY A 282 7.02 -11.45 37.66
CA GLY A 282 7.65 -10.70 38.74
C GLY A 282 7.36 -11.23 40.14
N SER A 283 7.68 -10.42 41.13
CA SER A 283 7.45 -10.60 42.55
C SER A 283 6.98 -9.27 43.14
N THR A 284 6.92 -9.15 44.47
CA THR A 284 6.61 -7.89 45.16
C THR A 284 7.75 -6.86 45.12
N ALA A 285 8.94 -7.25 44.65
CA ALA A 285 10.12 -6.38 44.65
C ALA A 285 10.90 -6.37 43.32
N THR A 286 10.69 -7.36 42.46
CA THR A 286 11.43 -7.51 41.20
C THR A 286 10.53 -7.95 40.07
N GLY A 287 10.79 -7.49 38.85
CA GLY A 287 10.08 -7.93 37.66
C GLY A 287 11.02 -8.27 36.51
N TYR A 288 10.63 -9.24 35.68
CA TYR A 288 11.38 -9.58 34.49
C TYR A 288 11.20 -8.51 33.40
N VAL A 289 12.32 -8.14 32.78
CA VAL A 289 12.39 -7.18 31.68
C VAL A 289 13.43 -7.61 30.63
N PRO A 290 13.25 -7.24 29.36
CA PRO A 290 14.33 -7.30 28.38
C PRO A 290 15.46 -6.32 28.75
N ARG A 291 16.72 -6.78 28.70
CA ARG A 291 17.91 -5.93 28.91
C ARG A 291 18.90 -6.07 27.75
N TYR A 292 19.54 -4.97 27.36
CA TYR A 292 20.62 -4.95 26.39
C TYR A 292 21.85 -4.31 27.02
N ALA A 293 23.01 -4.95 26.91
CA ALA A 293 24.25 -4.49 27.55
C ALA A 293 24.08 -4.14 29.04
N GLY A 294 23.31 -4.96 29.77
CA GLY A 294 23.03 -4.74 31.19
C GLY A 294 22.07 -3.58 31.50
N GLN A 295 21.48 -2.90 30.52
CA GLN A 295 20.51 -1.82 30.74
C GLN A 295 19.10 -2.28 30.38
N VAL A 296 18.09 -1.83 31.13
CA VAL A 296 16.68 -2.05 30.76
C VAL A 296 16.44 -1.38 29.41
N VAL A 297 15.82 -2.10 28.48
CA VAL A 297 15.57 -1.55 27.14
C VAL A 297 14.31 -0.68 27.11
N GLU A 298 14.29 0.27 26.19
CA GLU A 298 13.04 0.90 25.75
C GLU A 298 12.24 -0.10 24.91
N ALA A 299 11.37 -0.88 25.56
CA ALA A 299 10.61 -1.96 24.94
C ALA A 299 9.40 -1.41 24.16
N LEU A 300 9.64 -0.93 22.94
CA LEU A 300 8.59 -0.46 22.04
C LEU A 300 7.79 -1.63 21.47
N TYR A 301 6.49 -1.43 21.30
CA TYR A 301 5.58 -2.41 20.73
C TYR A 301 4.47 -1.74 19.94
N SER A 302 3.89 -2.46 18.97
CA SER A 302 2.77 -1.97 18.17
C SER A 302 1.76 -3.08 17.91
N SER A 303 0.53 -2.69 17.53
CA SER A 303 -0.55 -3.65 17.31
C SER A 303 -0.15 -4.74 16.32
N SER A 304 0.35 -4.34 15.16
CA SER A 304 0.74 -5.27 14.10
C SER A 304 1.93 -4.75 13.33
N ASN A 305 2.96 -5.59 13.19
CA ASN A 305 4.10 -5.31 12.32
C ASN A 305 3.81 -5.67 10.85
N GLY A 306 2.71 -6.37 10.57
CA GLY A 306 2.25 -6.58 9.18
C GLY A 306 3.20 -7.41 8.32
N GLY A 307 3.95 -8.33 8.91
CA GLY A 307 4.91 -9.22 8.27
C GLY A 307 6.37 -8.98 8.67
N TRP A 308 6.71 -7.77 9.12
CA TRP A 308 8.08 -7.38 9.48
C TRP A 308 8.12 -6.26 10.51
N SER A 309 8.98 -6.37 11.53
CA SER A 309 9.32 -5.21 12.36
C SER A 309 10.23 -4.24 11.60
N LEU A 310 10.19 -2.98 12.00
CA LEU A 310 10.99 -1.88 11.46
C LEU A 310 12.14 -1.55 12.40
N ASP A 311 13.18 -0.96 11.83
CA ASP A 311 14.33 -0.45 12.57
C ASP A 311 13.98 0.86 13.31
N ALA A 312 14.39 0.97 14.57
CA ALA A 312 14.10 2.16 15.38
C ALA A 312 14.83 3.41 14.89
N GLY A 313 16.05 3.29 14.36
CA GLY A 313 16.81 4.40 13.80
C GLY A 313 16.12 5.00 12.58
N GLU A 314 15.50 4.18 11.74
CA GLU A 314 14.73 4.65 10.59
C GLU A 314 13.41 5.33 10.98
N VAL A 315 12.73 4.83 12.01
CA VAL A 315 11.39 5.30 12.40
C VAL A 315 11.43 6.49 13.35
N PHE A 316 12.39 6.51 14.27
CA PHE A 316 12.50 7.49 15.37
C PHE A 316 13.77 8.32 15.35
N GLU A 317 14.66 8.12 14.35
CA GLU A 317 15.93 8.86 14.21
C GLU A 317 16.84 8.71 15.43
N ALA A 318 16.71 7.57 16.11
CA ALA A 318 17.48 7.25 17.30
C ALA A 318 17.82 5.76 17.27
N GLU A 319 19.11 5.45 17.12
CA GLU A 319 19.56 4.06 17.08
C GLU A 319 19.26 3.35 18.40
N ARG A 320 18.81 2.10 18.26
CA ARG A 320 18.55 1.17 19.36
C ARG A 320 18.97 -0.22 18.85
N PRO A 321 20.17 -0.72 19.18
CA PRO A 321 20.70 -1.96 18.60
C PRO A 321 19.84 -3.21 18.78
N TYR A 322 18.91 -3.17 19.75
CA TYR A 322 17.96 -4.24 20.03
C TYR A 322 16.61 -4.08 19.31
N LEU A 323 16.31 -2.94 18.68
CA LEU A 323 15.08 -2.69 17.91
C LEU A 323 15.40 -2.60 16.41
N VAL A 324 15.79 -3.75 15.86
CA VAL A 324 16.13 -3.91 14.45
C VAL A 324 15.01 -4.60 13.68
N SER A 325 15.07 -4.50 12.35
CA SER A 325 14.12 -5.18 11.48
C SER A 325 14.21 -6.70 11.57
N ARG A 326 13.07 -7.36 11.73
CA ARG A 326 12.95 -8.81 11.76
C ARG A 326 11.67 -9.26 11.07
N ARG A 327 11.74 -10.43 10.42
CA ARG A 327 10.58 -11.07 9.82
C ARG A 327 9.61 -11.54 10.91
N ASP A 328 8.33 -11.23 10.72
CA ASP A 328 7.23 -11.55 11.63
C ASP A 328 6.02 -12.10 10.84
N PRO A 329 6.09 -13.35 10.34
CA PRO A 329 4.97 -13.98 9.64
C PRO A 329 3.80 -14.28 10.58
N ALA A 330 4.05 -14.36 11.90
CA ALA A 330 3.05 -14.60 12.93
C ALA A 330 2.02 -13.46 12.99
N SER A 331 2.43 -12.24 12.66
CA SER A 331 1.51 -11.10 12.49
C SER A 331 0.60 -11.17 11.25
N LEU A 332 0.73 -12.16 10.36
CA LEU A 332 -0.07 -12.25 9.13
C LEU A 332 -1.24 -13.24 9.20
N THR A 333 -1.52 -13.81 10.36
CA THR A 333 -2.60 -14.79 10.51
C THR A 333 -3.99 -14.15 10.48
N SER A 334 -5.02 -14.95 10.21
CA SER A 334 -6.42 -14.52 10.13
C SER A 334 -6.92 -13.83 11.40
N ALA A 335 -6.33 -14.18 12.55
CA ALA A 335 -6.58 -13.58 13.85
C ALA A 335 -6.20 -12.09 13.93
N ASN A 336 -5.35 -11.60 13.03
CA ASN A 336 -4.97 -10.20 12.93
C ASN A 336 -5.83 -9.47 11.88
N PRO A 337 -6.68 -8.50 12.29
CA PRO A 337 -7.47 -7.69 11.36
C PRO A 337 -6.59 -6.77 10.50
N TYR A 338 -5.37 -6.46 10.95
CA TYR A 338 -4.40 -5.64 10.24
C TYR A 338 -3.34 -6.45 9.49
N ARG A 339 -3.56 -7.76 9.25
CA ARG A 339 -2.73 -8.53 8.30
C ARG A 339 -2.74 -7.93 6.89
N SER A 340 -3.80 -7.17 6.57
CA SER A 340 -3.96 -6.34 5.38
C SER A 340 -4.98 -5.24 5.63
N TRP A 341 -4.82 -4.08 5.00
CA TRP A 341 -5.80 -2.99 5.07
C TRP A 341 -5.83 -2.20 3.75
N THR A 342 -6.94 -1.51 3.49
CA THR A 342 -7.09 -0.55 2.38
C THR A 342 -7.66 0.76 2.92
N ARG A 343 -7.14 1.90 2.46
CA ARG A 343 -7.62 3.25 2.78
C ARG A 343 -7.77 4.07 1.50
N THR A 344 -8.89 4.77 1.40
CA THR A 344 -9.13 5.75 0.36
C THR A 344 -8.70 7.12 0.88
N VAL A 345 -7.86 7.80 0.11
CA VAL A 345 -7.32 9.14 0.42
C VAL A 345 -7.82 10.09 -0.65
N SER A 346 -8.44 11.20 -0.26
CA SER A 346 -8.90 12.21 -1.23
C SER A 346 -7.72 12.93 -1.86
N GLN A 347 -7.91 13.45 -3.07
CA GLN A 347 -6.89 14.24 -3.75
C GLN A 347 -6.45 15.44 -2.92
N THR A 348 -7.40 16.14 -2.31
CA THR A 348 -7.12 17.28 -1.44
C THR A 348 -6.28 16.88 -0.22
N ALA A 349 -6.53 15.72 0.38
CA ALA A 349 -5.73 15.24 1.51
C ALA A 349 -4.30 14.89 1.07
N LEU A 350 -4.15 14.21 -0.07
CA LEU A 350 -2.83 13.85 -0.61
C LEU A 350 -2.04 15.09 -1.05
N ALA A 351 -2.65 15.99 -1.80
CA ALA A 351 -2.06 17.25 -2.23
C ALA A 351 -1.64 18.12 -1.04
N ARG A 352 -2.51 18.24 -0.02
CA ARG A 352 -2.20 18.95 1.23
C ARG A 352 -1.02 18.31 1.96
N ALA A 353 -0.96 16.97 2.04
CA ALA A 353 0.15 16.29 2.71
C ALA A 353 1.50 16.64 2.06
N PHE A 354 1.55 16.72 0.74
CA PHE A 354 2.75 17.04 -0.02
C PHE A 354 2.97 18.54 -0.28
N ALA A 355 2.07 19.41 0.21
CA ALA A 355 2.05 20.84 -0.11
C ALA A 355 2.10 21.14 -1.63
N LEU A 356 1.41 20.32 -2.42
CA LEU A 356 1.27 20.45 -3.87
C LEU A 356 -0.14 20.93 -4.22
N PRO A 357 -0.36 21.59 -5.39
CA PRO A 357 -1.69 22.00 -5.84
C PRO A 357 -2.58 20.77 -6.11
N ASP A 358 -1.96 19.71 -6.61
CA ASP A 358 -2.52 18.40 -6.86
C ASP A 358 -1.39 17.35 -6.90
N VAL A 359 -1.76 16.08 -7.04
CA VAL A 359 -0.85 14.95 -7.23
C VAL A 359 -1.35 14.09 -8.38
N VAL A 360 -0.56 13.97 -9.45
CA VAL A 360 -0.83 13.10 -10.60
C VAL A 360 0.01 11.82 -10.56
N HIS A 361 1.12 11.83 -9.82
CA HIS A 361 1.99 10.68 -9.64
C HIS A 361 2.39 10.55 -8.17
N LEU A 362 2.25 9.34 -7.61
CA LEU A 362 2.68 9.00 -6.26
C LEU A 362 3.63 7.80 -6.33
N ASP A 363 4.91 8.06 -6.08
CA ASP A 363 5.95 7.05 -5.98
C ASP A 363 6.14 6.62 -4.52
N LEU A 364 5.89 5.34 -4.27
CA LEU A 364 6.13 4.67 -2.98
C LEU A 364 7.24 3.63 -3.11
N SER A 365 8.15 3.80 -4.07
CA SER A 365 9.16 2.81 -4.40
C SER A 365 10.35 2.81 -3.45
N ASP A 366 10.67 3.93 -2.81
CA ASP A 366 11.75 4.02 -1.84
C ASP A 366 11.37 3.34 -0.52
N ARG A 367 12.16 2.35 -0.11
CA ARG A 367 11.86 1.42 0.99
C ARG A 367 12.99 1.36 2.01
N GLY A 368 12.60 1.29 3.27
CA GLY A 368 13.49 1.01 4.39
C GLY A 368 13.34 -0.44 4.88
N SER A 369 13.70 -0.64 6.14
CA SER A 369 13.45 -1.86 6.90
C SER A 369 12.02 -2.38 6.77
N GLY A 370 11.85 -3.70 6.87
CA GLY A 370 10.55 -4.38 6.80
C GLY A 370 9.72 -4.05 5.55
N HIS A 371 10.35 -3.54 4.48
CA HIS A 371 9.71 -3.05 3.26
C HIS A 371 8.73 -1.89 3.49
N ALA A 372 8.86 -1.16 4.61
CA ALA A 372 8.12 0.08 4.82
C ALA A 372 8.56 1.15 3.82
N VAL A 373 7.65 2.08 3.50
CA VAL A 373 8.01 3.27 2.71
C VAL A 373 8.96 4.12 3.54
N ALA A 374 10.20 4.28 3.07
CA ALA A 374 11.18 5.18 3.68
C ALA A 374 10.84 6.62 3.31
N THR A 375 10.75 6.87 2.00
CA THR A 375 10.33 8.15 1.43
C THR A 375 9.24 7.92 0.38
N ALA A 376 8.22 8.76 0.37
CA ALA A 376 7.25 8.87 -0.71
C ALA A 376 7.53 10.14 -1.51
N ARG A 377 7.40 10.08 -2.83
CA ARG A 377 7.51 11.25 -3.70
C ARG A 377 6.21 11.45 -4.49
N ALA A 378 5.67 12.65 -4.45
CA ALA A 378 4.53 13.05 -5.25
C ALA A 378 4.93 14.06 -6.32
N THR A 379 4.25 14.06 -7.46
CA THR A 379 4.40 15.05 -8.53
C THR A 379 3.03 15.59 -8.92
N SER A 380 2.91 16.92 -9.06
CA SER A 380 1.71 17.63 -9.51
C SER A 380 1.61 17.69 -11.03
N SER A 381 0.43 18.08 -11.52
CA SER A 381 0.10 18.26 -12.93
C SER A 381 0.98 19.29 -13.64
N ASP A 382 1.49 20.28 -12.91
CA ASP A 382 2.41 21.31 -13.40
C ASP A 382 3.90 20.94 -13.24
N GLY A 383 4.19 19.69 -12.86
CA GLY A 383 5.56 19.15 -12.81
C GLY A 383 6.33 19.41 -11.52
N ARG A 384 5.75 20.09 -10.51
CA ARG A 384 6.37 20.23 -9.19
C ARG A 384 6.38 18.90 -8.46
N SER A 385 7.45 18.61 -7.71
CA SER A 385 7.56 17.41 -6.90
C SER A 385 7.87 17.73 -5.45
N ALA A 386 7.34 16.91 -4.55
CA ALA A 386 7.63 16.97 -3.12
C ALA A 386 7.84 15.56 -2.55
N SER A 387 8.61 15.46 -1.48
CA SER A 387 8.91 14.19 -0.82
C SER A 387 8.58 14.26 0.66
N LEU A 388 8.06 13.15 1.19
CA LEU A 388 7.76 12.97 2.61
C LEU A 388 8.39 11.68 3.09
N ARG A 389 8.93 11.67 4.31
CA ARG A 389 9.22 10.42 5.01
C ARG A 389 7.93 9.62 5.17
N GLY A 390 8.01 8.29 5.06
CA GLY A 390 6.83 7.43 5.17
C GLY A 390 6.10 7.57 6.50
N THR A 391 6.82 7.84 7.60
CA THR A 391 6.24 8.11 8.92
C THR A 391 5.40 9.40 8.94
N VAL A 392 5.85 10.43 8.23
CA VAL A 392 5.12 11.70 8.05
C VAL A 392 3.91 11.48 7.14
N LEU A 393 4.09 10.78 6.01
CA LEU A 393 2.98 10.42 5.12
C LEU A 393 1.88 9.65 5.86
N ARG A 394 2.26 8.64 6.65
CA ARG A 394 1.34 7.83 7.46
C ARG A 394 0.49 8.71 8.37
N ARG A 395 1.12 9.63 9.11
CA ARG A 395 0.43 10.54 10.04
C ARG A 395 -0.46 11.53 9.29
N ALA A 396 0.07 12.17 8.24
CA ALA A 396 -0.65 13.16 7.44
C ALA A 396 -1.91 12.59 6.78
N LEU A 397 -1.89 11.30 6.43
CA LEU A 397 -3.00 10.62 5.75
C LEU A 397 -3.81 9.68 6.66
N GLY A 398 -3.50 9.60 7.96
CA GLY A 398 -4.18 8.69 8.90
C GLY A 398 -4.05 7.21 8.52
N LEU A 399 -2.94 6.80 7.90
CA LEU A 399 -2.74 5.42 7.47
C LEU A 399 -2.39 4.51 8.66
N PRO A 400 -2.86 3.25 8.68
CA PRO A 400 -2.53 2.31 9.75
C PRO A 400 -1.02 2.12 10.00
N SER A 401 -0.22 2.05 8.94
CA SER A 401 1.22 1.77 9.00
C SER A 401 1.98 2.40 7.82
N THR A 402 3.31 2.36 7.89
CA THR A 402 4.22 2.73 6.78
C THR A 402 4.49 1.56 5.82
N ALA A 403 4.05 0.34 6.17
CA ALA A 403 4.11 -0.85 5.31
C ALA A 403 3.04 -0.79 4.21
N LEU A 404 3.06 0.30 3.44
CA LEU A 404 2.23 0.50 2.26
C LEU A 404 2.66 -0.47 1.18
N ARG A 405 1.81 -1.39 0.76
CA ARG A 405 2.08 -2.28 -0.37
C ARG A 405 2.17 -1.46 -1.66
N ARG A 406 3.10 -1.83 -2.55
CA ARG A 406 3.22 -1.18 -3.87
C ARG A 406 1.94 -1.37 -4.68
N THR A 407 1.22 -0.26 -4.81
CA THR A 407 0.78 0.40 -6.04
C THR A 407 0.64 -0.45 -7.31
N GLN A 408 -0.59 -0.45 -7.83
CA GLN A 408 -0.94 -0.84 -9.19
C GLN A 408 0.01 -0.13 -10.16
N ALA A 409 0.65 -0.85 -11.08
CA ALA A 409 1.27 -0.20 -12.22
C ALA A 409 0.18 -0.05 -13.28
N ARG A 410 -0.09 1.18 -13.73
CA ARG A 410 -0.94 1.39 -14.89
C ARG A 410 -0.08 1.76 -16.08
N THR A 411 -0.16 0.97 -17.14
CA THR A 411 0.33 1.39 -18.44
C THR A 411 -0.89 1.84 -19.23
N SER A 412 -1.05 3.15 -19.41
CA SER A 412 -2.18 3.74 -20.12
C SER A 412 -1.74 4.80 -21.11
N ALA A 413 -2.54 5.01 -22.14
CA ALA A 413 -2.45 6.12 -23.06
C ALA A 413 -3.87 6.50 -23.53
N SER A 414 -3.99 7.61 -24.25
CA SER A 414 -5.26 8.06 -24.84
C SER A 414 -5.72 7.18 -26.01
N ASP A 415 -4.82 6.43 -26.65
CA ASP A 415 -5.11 5.58 -27.80
C ASP A 415 -4.20 4.34 -27.87
N GLY A 416 -4.50 3.43 -28.82
CA GLY A 416 -3.75 2.21 -29.05
C GLY A 416 -2.27 2.43 -29.37
N PRO A 417 -1.90 3.35 -30.29
CA PRO A 417 -0.50 3.66 -30.60
C PRO A 417 0.29 4.20 -29.41
N GLY A 418 -0.29 5.11 -28.63
CA GLY A 418 0.28 5.60 -27.38
C GLY A 418 0.48 4.48 -26.37
N LEU A 419 -0.48 3.56 -26.29
CA LEU A 419 -0.39 2.41 -25.40
C LEU A 419 0.73 1.47 -25.83
N ALA A 420 0.87 1.22 -27.13
CA ALA A 420 1.95 0.41 -27.68
C ALA A 420 3.31 1.05 -27.44
N ALA A 421 3.45 2.37 -27.59
CA ALA A 421 4.67 3.09 -27.24
C ALA A 421 4.96 3.01 -25.73
N ALA A 422 3.94 3.10 -24.87
CA ALA A 422 4.09 2.98 -23.42
C ALA A 422 4.51 1.56 -23.00
N VAL A 423 3.90 0.52 -23.58
CA VAL A 423 4.30 -0.88 -23.36
C VAL A 423 5.68 -1.16 -23.95
N ALA A 424 6.02 -0.61 -25.11
CA ALA A 424 7.32 -0.78 -25.76
C ALA A 424 8.49 -0.35 -24.88
N ARG A 425 8.29 0.53 -23.89
CA ARG A 425 9.32 0.91 -22.91
C ARG A 425 9.74 -0.23 -21.98
N SER A 426 8.97 -1.33 -21.91
CA SER A 426 9.39 -2.56 -21.22
C SER A 426 10.44 -3.35 -21.99
N ALA A 427 10.54 -3.16 -23.31
CA ALA A 427 11.52 -3.86 -24.14
C ALA A 427 12.92 -3.20 -24.00
N PRO A 428 14.01 -3.99 -24.00
CA PRO A 428 15.37 -3.49 -23.78
C PRO A 428 15.73 -2.31 -24.71
N MET A 429 16.44 -1.32 -24.17
CA MET A 429 16.99 -0.21 -24.97
C MET A 429 18.09 -0.65 -25.93
N SER A 430 18.71 -1.79 -25.66
CA SER A 430 19.73 -2.42 -26.52
C SER A 430 19.16 -3.09 -27.77
N SER A 431 17.83 -3.19 -27.90
CA SER A 431 17.24 -3.87 -29.06
C SER A 431 17.58 -3.14 -30.35
N SER A 432 18.14 -3.88 -31.30
CA SER A 432 18.51 -3.36 -32.64
C SER A 432 17.35 -3.38 -33.63
N SER A 433 16.22 -3.95 -33.23
CA SER A 433 15.06 -4.17 -34.09
C SER A 433 13.80 -3.62 -33.44
N VAL A 434 12.82 -3.27 -34.27
CA VAL A 434 11.44 -2.98 -33.85
C VAL A 434 10.46 -3.80 -34.68
N VAL A 435 9.35 -4.19 -34.08
CA VAL A 435 8.24 -4.84 -34.81
C VAL A 435 7.09 -3.84 -34.91
N LEU A 436 6.60 -3.60 -36.12
CA LEU A 436 5.49 -2.69 -36.41
C LEU A 436 4.32 -3.42 -37.04
N THR A 437 3.11 -3.06 -36.64
CA THR A 437 1.85 -3.57 -37.20
C THR A 437 0.79 -2.48 -37.19
N SER A 438 -0.35 -2.73 -37.83
CA SER A 438 -1.49 -1.80 -37.92
C SER A 438 -2.14 -1.53 -36.56
N SER A 439 -2.54 -0.28 -36.34
CA SER A 439 -3.22 0.17 -35.11
C SER A 439 -4.75 -0.01 -35.12
N TYR A 440 -5.31 -0.72 -36.10
CA TYR A 440 -6.75 -0.85 -36.27
C TYR A 440 -7.24 -2.20 -35.73
N ASP A 441 -8.40 -2.22 -35.04
CA ASP A 441 -8.90 -3.43 -34.36
C ASP A 441 -9.25 -4.56 -35.32
N GLU A 442 -9.68 -4.25 -36.56
CA GLU A 442 -9.89 -5.25 -37.61
C GLU A 442 -8.60 -6.00 -37.98
N ASP A 443 -7.44 -5.38 -37.76
CA ASP A 443 -6.11 -5.94 -38.08
C ASP A 443 -5.44 -6.59 -36.86
N VAL A 444 -6.13 -6.71 -35.71
CA VAL A 444 -5.53 -7.13 -34.42
C VAL A 444 -4.86 -8.52 -34.46
N LEU A 445 -5.30 -9.41 -35.36
CA LEU A 445 -4.65 -10.70 -35.56
C LEU A 445 -3.18 -10.54 -35.95
N HIS A 446 -2.82 -9.50 -36.72
CA HIS A 446 -1.44 -9.22 -37.07
C HIS A 446 -0.62 -8.82 -35.84
N THR A 447 -1.22 -8.09 -34.91
CA THR A 447 -0.59 -7.78 -33.62
C THR A 447 -0.36 -9.03 -32.78
N LEU A 448 -1.31 -9.96 -32.73
CA LEU A 448 -1.14 -11.23 -32.01
C LEU A 448 -0.06 -12.11 -32.64
N VAL A 449 -0.05 -12.21 -33.97
CA VAL A 449 0.98 -12.93 -34.74
C VAL A 449 2.36 -12.29 -34.55
N ALA A 450 2.43 -10.96 -34.41
CA ALA A 450 3.68 -10.22 -34.22
C ALA A 450 4.33 -10.39 -32.83
N GLN A 451 3.55 -10.69 -31.78
CA GLN A 451 4.08 -10.81 -30.41
C GLN A 451 5.21 -11.84 -30.24
N PRO A 452 5.09 -13.09 -30.71
CA PRO A 452 6.17 -14.07 -30.59
C PRO A 452 7.41 -13.71 -31.43
N LEU A 453 7.24 -13.00 -32.55
CA LEU A 453 8.37 -12.46 -33.30
C LEU A 453 9.09 -11.37 -32.51
N ALA A 454 8.33 -10.44 -31.92
CA ALA A 454 8.88 -9.40 -31.07
C ALA A 454 9.61 -9.99 -29.84
N GLY A 455 9.11 -11.11 -29.27
CA GLY A 455 9.81 -11.88 -28.24
C GLY A 455 11.03 -12.65 -28.73
N THR A 456 11.05 -13.08 -30.00
CA THR A 456 12.22 -13.75 -30.62
C THR A 456 13.36 -12.77 -30.91
N LEU A 457 13.02 -11.52 -31.23
CA LEU A 457 13.96 -10.45 -31.53
C LEU A 457 14.34 -9.60 -30.30
N ASP A 458 13.74 -9.88 -29.13
CA ASP A 458 13.76 -9.02 -27.95
C ASP A 458 13.48 -7.54 -28.29
N ALA A 459 12.51 -7.34 -29.19
CA ALA A 459 12.16 -6.06 -29.81
C ALA A 459 10.85 -5.48 -29.25
N PRO A 460 10.73 -4.14 -29.15
CA PRO A 460 9.43 -3.52 -28.88
C PRO A 460 8.46 -3.79 -30.03
N LEU A 461 7.18 -3.92 -29.69
CA LEU A 461 6.09 -3.88 -30.66
C LEU A 461 5.47 -2.48 -30.65
N LEU A 462 5.45 -1.84 -31.81
CA LEU A 462 4.86 -0.51 -32.03
C LEU A 462 3.74 -0.60 -33.06
N LEU A 463 2.92 0.44 -33.12
CA LEU A 463 1.79 0.49 -34.05
C LEU A 463 1.96 1.60 -35.08
N SER A 464 1.48 1.39 -36.30
CA SER A 464 1.41 2.40 -37.35
C SER A 464 -0.02 2.65 -37.81
N GLY A 465 -0.28 3.81 -38.39
CA GLY A 465 -1.48 4.02 -39.20
C GLY A 465 -1.36 3.28 -40.53
N ARG A 466 -2.41 3.31 -41.37
CA ARG A 466 -2.37 2.66 -42.69
C ARG A 466 -1.36 3.31 -43.63
N ARG A 467 -1.20 4.64 -43.57
CA ARG A 467 -0.38 5.47 -44.49
C ARG A 467 0.71 6.28 -43.80
N GLY A 468 0.87 6.16 -42.48
CA GLY A 468 1.85 6.96 -41.75
C GLY A 468 2.15 6.40 -40.37
N LEU A 469 3.24 6.90 -39.77
CA LEU A 469 3.59 6.59 -38.39
C LEU A 469 2.84 7.53 -37.44
N TRP A 470 2.33 6.97 -36.34
CA TRP A 470 1.75 7.78 -35.27
C TRP A 470 2.82 8.57 -34.54
N ALA A 471 2.47 9.74 -34.01
CA ALA A 471 3.39 10.58 -33.24
C ALA A 471 4.03 9.83 -32.07
N ALA A 472 3.24 9.02 -31.34
CA ALA A 472 3.74 8.18 -30.26
C ALA A 472 4.79 7.14 -30.73
N THR A 473 4.59 6.57 -31.92
CA THR A 473 5.52 5.63 -32.54
C THR A 473 6.79 6.31 -33.01
N VAL A 474 6.67 7.50 -33.62
CA VAL A 474 7.82 8.33 -34.00
C VAL A 474 8.64 8.69 -32.77
N ALA A 475 8.00 9.19 -31.71
CA ALA A 475 8.65 9.56 -30.46
C ALA A 475 9.38 8.38 -29.81
N GLU A 476 8.80 7.17 -29.82
CA GLU A 476 9.46 5.98 -29.28
C GLU A 476 10.63 5.50 -30.16
N LEU A 477 10.53 5.64 -31.48
CA LEU A 477 11.66 5.41 -32.39
C LEU A 477 12.78 6.44 -32.17
N ASP A 478 12.45 7.73 -32.01
CA ASP A 478 13.42 8.79 -31.72
C ASP A 478 14.10 8.56 -30.37
N ARG A 479 13.34 8.17 -29.34
CA ARG A 479 13.86 7.82 -28.01
C ARG A 479 14.89 6.69 -28.07
N ARG A 480 14.68 5.72 -28.96
CA ARG A 480 15.62 4.60 -29.17
C ARG A 480 16.81 5.00 -30.05
N GLY A 481 16.59 5.95 -30.96
CA GLY A 481 17.61 6.55 -31.81
C GLY A 481 18.31 5.52 -32.71
N SER A 482 19.60 5.75 -32.98
CA SER A 482 20.44 4.92 -33.86
C SER A 482 20.66 3.47 -33.38
N ARG A 483 20.15 3.10 -32.20
CA ARG A 483 20.20 1.72 -31.70
C ARG A 483 19.33 0.80 -32.54
N VAL A 484 18.17 1.29 -32.97
CA VAL A 484 17.28 0.55 -33.87
C VAL A 484 17.79 0.72 -35.29
N ARG A 485 18.05 -0.41 -35.96
CA ARG A 485 18.55 -0.46 -37.35
C ARG A 485 17.57 -1.16 -38.27
N THR A 486 16.76 -2.08 -37.74
CA THR A 486 15.83 -2.89 -38.53
C THR A 486 14.40 -2.73 -38.05
N ALA A 487 13.46 -2.50 -38.97
CA ALA A 487 12.03 -2.49 -38.71
C ALA A 487 11.36 -3.68 -39.40
N TYR A 488 10.78 -4.58 -38.62
CA TYR A 488 9.96 -5.68 -39.10
C TYR A 488 8.50 -5.22 -39.20
N VAL A 489 7.99 -5.07 -40.41
CA VAL A 489 6.61 -4.65 -40.66
C VAL A 489 5.74 -5.90 -40.87
N VAL A 490 4.88 -6.20 -39.89
CA VAL A 490 3.96 -7.33 -39.93
C VAL A 490 2.64 -6.88 -40.55
N GLY A 491 2.30 -7.46 -41.70
CA GLY A 491 1.14 -7.09 -42.50
C GLY A 491 1.51 -6.71 -43.94
N GLY A 492 0.63 -7.09 -44.88
CA GLY A 492 0.77 -6.72 -46.28
C GLY A 492 0.48 -5.25 -46.57
N PRO A 493 0.61 -4.84 -47.85
CA PRO A 493 0.44 -3.44 -48.28
C PRO A 493 -0.94 -2.84 -47.98
N LEU A 494 -2.00 -3.66 -47.85
CA LEU A 494 -3.34 -3.18 -47.48
C LEU A 494 -3.46 -2.81 -46.00
N VAL A 495 -2.66 -3.43 -45.14
CA VAL A 495 -2.70 -3.26 -43.69
C VAL A 495 -1.69 -2.23 -43.20
N VAL A 496 -0.46 -2.28 -43.73
CA VAL A 496 0.57 -1.25 -43.54
C VAL A 496 1.08 -0.86 -44.92
N ARG A 497 0.65 0.28 -45.45
CA ARG A 497 0.97 0.70 -46.83
C ARG A 497 2.41 1.15 -46.97
N ASP A 498 2.85 1.25 -48.21
CA ASP A 498 4.26 1.56 -48.53
C ASP A 498 4.67 2.97 -48.14
N GLU A 499 3.74 3.88 -47.89
CA GLU A 499 4.02 5.17 -47.24
C GLU A 499 4.70 4.98 -45.87
N VAL A 500 4.23 4.01 -45.06
CA VAL A 500 4.83 3.72 -43.74
C VAL A 500 6.22 3.14 -43.91
N VAL A 501 6.41 2.25 -44.89
CA VAL A 501 7.73 1.67 -45.20
C VAL A 501 8.71 2.75 -45.65
N ARG A 502 8.28 3.67 -46.51
CA ARG A 502 9.08 4.84 -46.93
C ARG A 502 9.43 5.73 -45.73
N ALA A 503 8.48 5.98 -44.83
CA ALA A 503 8.72 6.77 -43.62
C ALA A 503 9.69 6.10 -42.64
N LEU A 504 9.74 4.76 -42.58
CA LEU A 504 10.73 4.04 -41.78
C LEU A 504 12.12 4.08 -42.45
N ARG A 505 12.19 3.90 -43.77
CA ARG A 505 13.44 3.97 -44.55
C ARG A 505 14.06 5.36 -44.54
N SER A 506 13.26 6.42 -44.60
CA SER A 506 13.76 7.80 -44.51
C SER A 506 14.37 8.11 -43.13
N ARG A 507 14.03 7.31 -42.10
CA ARG A 507 14.64 7.35 -40.77
C ARG A 507 15.89 6.44 -40.67
N GLY A 508 16.41 5.95 -41.79
CA GLY A 508 17.62 5.13 -41.87
C GLY A 508 17.44 3.66 -41.48
N LEU A 509 16.18 3.18 -41.38
CA LEU A 509 15.91 1.80 -40.98
C LEU A 509 15.87 0.85 -42.18
N VAL A 510 16.48 -0.33 -42.02
CA VAL A 510 16.28 -1.48 -42.91
C VAL A 510 14.89 -2.06 -42.64
N VAL A 511 14.01 -2.06 -43.64
CA VAL A 511 12.62 -2.53 -43.46
C VAL A 511 12.44 -3.93 -44.04
N ILE A 512 12.02 -4.87 -43.19
CA ILE A 512 11.66 -6.25 -43.56
C ILE A 512 10.15 -6.39 -43.43
N ARG A 513 9.44 -6.56 -44.55
CA ARG A 513 7.99 -6.79 -44.54
C ARG A 513 7.70 -8.28 -44.41
N LEU A 514 6.87 -8.66 -43.44
CA LEU A 514 6.39 -10.01 -43.21
C LEU A 514 4.88 -10.07 -43.45
N GLY A 515 4.49 -10.46 -44.66
CA GLY A 515 3.10 -10.62 -45.06
C GLY A 515 2.79 -10.21 -46.49
N GLY A 516 1.64 -10.67 -46.98
CA GLY A 516 1.03 -10.29 -48.26
C GLY A 516 -0.46 -9.98 -48.08
N ASP A 517 -1.29 -10.27 -49.08
CA ASP A 517 -2.67 -9.77 -49.14
C ASP A 517 -3.67 -10.49 -48.21
N SER A 518 -3.22 -11.43 -47.38
CA SER A 518 -4.10 -12.22 -46.50
C SER A 518 -3.46 -12.56 -45.15
N THR A 519 -4.29 -12.78 -44.12
CA THR A 519 -3.84 -13.25 -42.79
C THR A 519 -3.13 -14.60 -42.84
N ASP A 520 -3.44 -15.45 -43.83
CA ASP A 520 -2.71 -16.70 -44.10
C ASP A 520 -1.24 -16.42 -44.48
N SER A 521 -1.02 -15.48 -45.40
CA SER A 521 0.33 -15.10 -45.81
C SER A 521 1.13 -14.44 -44.67
N VAL A 522 0.47 -13.66 -43.81
CA VAL A 522 1.11 -13.01 -42.65
C VAL A 522 1.49 -14.05 -41.60
N SER A 523 0.57 -14.96 -41.24
CA SER A 523 0.82 -16.02 -40.26
C SER A 523 1.97 -16.93 -40.70
N ALA A 524 1.97 -17.36 -41.96
CA ALA A 524 3.04 -18.17 -42.54
C ALA A 524 4.40 -17.45 -42.53
N ALA A 525 4.45 -16.19 -42.99
CA ALA A 525 5.70 -15.43 -43.09
C ALA A 525 6.33 -15.15 -41.73
N VAL A 526 5.51 -14.84 -40.71
CA VAL A 526 6.01 -14.62 -39.35
C VAL A 526 6.47 -15.93 -38.70
N LEU A 527 5.74 -17.03 -38.90
CA LEU A 527 6.16 -18.35 -38.44
C LEU A 527 7.49 -18.78 -39.06
N ASP A 528 7.65 -18.65 -40.38
CA ASP A 528 8.90 -18.97 -41.07
C ASP A 528 10.06 -18.09 -40.56
N GLU A 529 9.83 -16.80 -40.27
CA GLU A 529 10.87 -15.92 -39.69
C GLU A 529 11.26 -16.34 -38.27
N ILE A 530 10.32 -16.78 -37.43
CA ILE A 530 10.64 -17.33 -36.11
C ILE A 530 11.39 -18.64 -36.25
N ALA A 531 10.93 -19.55 -37.13
CA ALA A 531 11.54 -20.87 -37.35
C ALA A 531 12.97 -20.77 -37.90
N ARG A 532 13.30 -19.73 -38.68
CA ARG A 532 14.67 -19.45 -39.12
C ARG A 532 15.62 -19.11 -37.97
N ARG A 533 15.10 -18.64 -36.83
CA ARG A 533 15.89 -18.15 -35.70
C ARG A 533 15.91 -19.11 -34.52
N ARG A 534 14.92 -19.98 -34.41
CA ARG A 534 14.78 -20.92 -33.31
C ARG A 534 13.90 -22.12 -33.67
N THR A 535 14.12 -23.23 -32.98
CA THR A 535 13.22 -24.40 -33.05
C THR A 535 11.82 -24.04 -32.56
N VAL A 536 10.80 -24.40 -33.34
CA VAL A 536 9.40 -24.26 -32.99
C VAL A 536 8.87 -25.62 -32.52
N ARG A 537 8.43 -25.70 -31.26
CA ARG A 537 7.88 -26.94 -30.67
C ARG A 537 6.36 -26.96 -30.63
N ALA A 538 5.75 -25.79 -30.51
CA ALA A 538 4.32 -25.61 -30.42
C ALA A 538 3.90 -24.37 -31.21
N VAL A 539 2.65 -24.35 -31.64
CA VAL A 539 1.98 -23.17 -32.19
C VAL A 539 0.63 -22.96 -31.51
N ALA A 540 0.26 -21.71 -31.30
CA ALA A 540 -1.07 -21.35 -30.85
C ALA A 540 -1.97 -21.08 -32.04
N VAL A 541 -3.18 -21.64 -32.03
CA VAL A 541 -4.13 -21.57 -33.15
C VAL A 541 -5.40 -20.87 -32.70
N THR A 542 -5.82 -19.87 -33.48
CA THR A 542 -7.12 -19.19 -33.33
C THR A 542 -7.74 -18.90 -34.70
N THR A 543 -8.92 -18.31 -34.75
CA THR A 543 -9.61 -17.90 -35.99
C THR A 543 -9.89 -16.40 -35.96
N SER A 544 -10.37 -15.85 -37.07
CA SER A 544 -10.85 -14.47 -37.11
C SER A 544 -11.96 -14.20 -36.08
N SER A 545 -12.88 -15.14 -35.84
CA SER A 545 -13.93 -15.00 -34.83
C SER A 545 -13.45 -15.23 -33.40
N GLY A 546 -12.29 -15.88 -33.20
CA GLY A 546 -11.66 -16.14 -31.89
C GLY A 546 -10.64 -15.09 -31.44
N ARG A 547 -10.34 -14.08 -32.27
CA ARG A 547 -9.30 -13.06 -32.04
C ARG A 547 -9.37 -12.37 -30.67
N SER A 548 -10.59 -12.16 -30.16
CA SER A 548 -10.83 -11.46 -28.90
C SER A 548 -10.27 -12.21 -27.69
N ALA A 549 -10.60 -13.51 -27.60
CA ALA A 549 -10.13 -14.42 -26.56
C ALA A 549 -8.65 -14.76 -26.72
N ALA A 550 -8.19 -14.92 -27.97
CA ALA A 550 -6.79 -15.23 -28.26
C ALA A 550 -5.81 -14.15 -27.79
N ALA A 551 -6.28 -12.91 -27.60
CA ALA A 551 -5.45 -11.84 -27.07
C ALA A 551 -4.94 -12.09 -25.63
N ALA A 552 -5.60 -12.96 -24.85
CA ALA A 552 -5.08 -13.38 -23.55
C ALA A 552 -3.77 -14.18 -23.65
N PHE A 553 -3.52 -14.81 -24.81
CA PHE A 553 -2.28 -15.56 -25.07
C PHE A 553 -1.13 -14.66 -25.53
N ALA A 554 -1.34 -13.36 -25.77
CA ALA A 554 -0.31 -12.46 -26.31
C ALA A 554 0.97 -12.40 -25.46
N GLY A 555 0.82 -12.40 -24.13
CA GLY A 555 1.94 -12.41 -23.19
C GLY A 555 2.72 -13.73 -23.18
N PRO A 556 2.06 -14.88 -22.96
CA PRO A 556 2.68 -16.20 -23.13
C PRO A 556 3.33 -16.40 -24.51
N ALA A 557 2.66 -15.98 -25.59
CA ALA A 557 3.21 -16.03 -26.95
C ALA A 557 4.53 -15.28 -27.04
N ARG A 558 4.63 -14.06 -26.49
CA ARG A 558 5.88 -13.30 -26.45
C ARG A 558 6.94 -13.97 -25.59
N ARG A 559 6.60 -14.35 -24.36
CA ARG A 559 7.54 -14.90 -23.36
C ARG A 559 8.15 -16.22 -23.80
N LEU A 560 7.30 -17.13 -24.30
CA LEU A 560 7.71 -18.46 -24.78
C LEU A 560 8.17 -18.42 -26.24
N ARG A 561 7.97 -17.26 -26.90
CA ARG A 561 8.19 -17.01 -28.33
C ARG A 561 7.46 -18.05 -29.18
N GLU A 562 6.27 -18.46 -28.71
CA GLU A 562 5.41 -19.47 -29.33
C GLU A 562 4.59 -18.82 -30.46
N PRO A 563 4.80 -19.23 -31.73
CA PRO A 563 4.09 -18.64 -32.86
C PRO A 563 2.57 -18.73 -32.73
N VAL A 564 1.88 -17.66 -33.10
CA VAL A 564 0.42 -17.63 -33.23
C VAL A 564 0.08 -17.73 -34.71
N VAL A 565 -0.83 -18.64 -35.07
CA VAL A 565 -1.31 -18.84 -36.44
C VAL A 565 -2.83 -18.75 -36.51
N VAL A 566 -3.34 -18.28 -37.65
CA VAL A 566 -4.78 -18.05 -37.87
C VAL A 566 -5.37 -19.11 -38.80
N ALA A 567 -6.35 -19.85 -38.29
CA ALA A 567 -7.14 -20.84 -39.00
C ALA A 567 -8.41 -20.25 -39.62
N THR A 568 -8.96 -20.94 -40.61
CA THR A 568 -10.36 -20.77 -41.07
C THR A 568 -11.31 -21.54 -40.14
N SER A 569 -12.60 -21.60 -40.49
CA SER A 569 -13.56 -22.44 -39.77
C SER A 569 -13.30 -23.95 -39.91
N THR A 570 -12.51 -24.38 -40.91
CA THR A 570 -12.30 -25.80 -41.24
C THR A 570 -10.86 -26.29 -41.01
N GLY A 571 -9.90 -25.39 -40.78
CA GLY A 571 -8.52 -25.78 -40.51
C GLY A 571 -7.51 -24.68 -40.84
N LEU A 572 -6.22 -25.02 -40.82
CA LEU A 572 -5.18 -24.09 -41.26
C LEU A 572 -5.24 -23.87 -42.77
N PRO A 573 -5.25 -22.62 -43.25
CA PRO A 573 -5.13 -22.33 -44.68
C PRO A 573 -3.77 -22.75 -45.24
N THR A 574 -3.68 -22.89 -46.57
CA THR A 574 -2.62 -23.64 -47.25
C THR A 574 -1.21 -23.18 -46.90
N ARG A 575 -0.93 -21.86 -46.89
CA ARG A 575 0.43 -21.36 -46.63
C ARG A 575 0.82 -21.53 -45.18
N THR A 576 -0.11 -21.24 -44.26
CA THR A 576 0.07 -21.43 -42.81
C THR A 576 0.28 -22.88 -42.47
N ARG A 577 -0.49 -23.81 -43.05
CA ARG A 577 -0.31 -25.25 -42.86
C ARG A 577 1.09 -25.70 -43.29
N ALA A 578 1.53 -25.27 -44.48
CA ALA A 578 2.85 -25.61 -44.98
C ALA A 578 3.97 -25.04 -44.07
N ALA A 579 3.81 -23.82 -43.55
CA ALA A 579 4.75 -23.23 -42.60
C ALA A 579 4.77 -23.99 -41.25
N VAL A 580 3.62 -24.44 -40.74
CA VAL A 580 3.54 -25.27 -39.53
C VAL A 580 4.29 -26.59 -39.73
N VAL A 581 4.06 -27.28 -40.85
CA VAL A 581 4.79 -28.52 -41.19
C VAL A 581 6.30 -28.27 -41.28
N ARG A 582 6.74 -27.23 -42.02
CA ARG A 582 8.17 -26.87 -42.14
C ARG A 582 8.81 -26.52 -40.80
N SER A 583 8.06 -25.88 -39.89
CA SER A 583 8.57 -25.46 -38.58
C SER A 583 8.86 -26.63 -37.64
N GLY A 584 8.31 -27.83 -37.92
CA GLY A 584 8.45 -29.01 -37.07
C GLY A 584 7.61 -28.97 -35.78
N ALA A 585 6.62 -28.07 -35.69
CA ALA A 585 5.78 -27.95 -34.51
C ALA A 585 4.96 -29.24 -34.28
N GLY A 586 5.14 -29.87 -33.12
CA GLY A 586 4.44 -31.12 -32.76
C GLY A 586 3.21 -30.93 -31.89
N THR A 587 2.99 -29.72 -31.34
CA THR A 587 1.86 -29.39 -30.46
C THR A 587 1.10 -28.17 -30.99
N ALA A 588 -0.22 -28.21 -30.93
CA ALA A 588 -1.09 -27.08 -31.23
C ALA A 588 -1.92 -26.68 -30.01
N HIS A 589 -1.72 -25.47 -29.49
CA HIS A 589 -2.59 -24.88 -28.46
C HIS A 589 -3.76 -24.16 -29.12
N VAL A 590 -4.95 -24.77 -29.11
CA VAL A 590 -6.15 -24.17 -29.68
C VAL A 590 -6.77 -23.20 -28.67
N ILE A 591 -6.70 -21.89 -28.94
CA ILE A 591 -7.11 -20.83 -28.01
C ILE A 591 -8.55 -20.39 -28.30
N GLY A 592 -9.50 -20.90 -27.51
CA GLY A 592 -10.92 -20.58 -27.62
C GLY A 592 -11.86 -21.79 -27.66
N GLY A 593 -13.12 -21.55 -27.31
CA GLY A 593 -14.20 -22.53 -27.42
C GLY A 593 -14.61 -22.84 -28.87
N THR A 594 -15.40 -23.90 -29.06
CA THR A 594 -15.83 -24.39 -30.38
C THR A 594 -16.70 -23.43 -31.17
N ARG A 595 -17.40 -22.50 -30.50
CA ARG A 595 -18.17 -21.44 -31.16
C ARG A 595 -17.29 -20.51 -32.01
N HIS A 596 -16.10 -20.19 -31.53
CA HIS A 596 -15.19 -19.26 -32.19
C HIS A 596 -14.05 -19.98 -32.91
N VAL A 597 -13.57 -21.10 -32.37
CA VAL A 597 -12.56 -21.95 -33.01
C VAL A 597 -13.15 -23.36 -33.18
N PRO A 598 -13.82 -23.64 -34.32
CA PRO A 598 -14.58 -24.88 -34.53
C PRO A 598 -13.82 -26.17 -34.25
N GLY A 599 -14.56 -27.24 -33.95
CA GLY A 599 -14.01 -28.59 -33.75
C GLY A 599 -13.16 -29.05 -34.94
N ALA A 600 -13.64 -28.79 -36.16
CA ALA A 600 -12.96 -29.11 -37.42
C ALA A 600 -11.52 -28.57 -37.50
N VAL A 601 -11.21 -27.44 -36.84
CA VAL A 601 -9.83 -26.92 -36.76
C VAL A 601 -8.94 -27.86 -35.95
N ALA A 602 -9.42 -28.33 -34.79
CA ALA A 602 -8.69 -29.29 -33.95
C ALA A 602 -8.57 -30.66 -34.63
N ASP A 603 -9.63 -31.10 -35.31
CA ASP A 603 -9.64 -32.37 -36.04
C ASP A 603 -8.62 -32.33 -37.20
N SER A 604 -8.58 -31.23 -37.95
CA SER A 604 -7.61 -31.01 -39.03
C SER A 604 -6.16 -31.00 -38.54
N LEU A 605 -5.90 -30.39 -37.38
CA LEU A 605 -4.56 -30.38 -36.75
C LEU A 605 -4.15 -31.78 -36.27
N THR A 606 -5.09 -32.53 -35.68
CA THR A 606 -4.86 -33.91 -35.23
C THR A 606 -4.59 -34.84 -36.41
N ALA A 607 -5.37 -34.71 -37.49
CA ALA A 607 -5.15 -35.44 -38.74
C ALA A 607 -3.79 -35.09 -39.40
N SER A 608 -3.22 -33.93 -39.08
CA SER A 608 -1.88 -33.52 -39.50
C SER A 608 -0.77 -34.00 -38.54
N GLY A 609 -1.09 -34.88 -37.59
CA GLY A 609 -0.14 -35.49 -36.65
C GLY A 609 0.23 -34.62 -35.44
N MET A 610 -0.47 -33.51 -35.20
CA MET A 610 -0.17 -32.61 -34.07
C MET A 610 -0.90 -33.05 -32.80
N ARG A 611 -0.22 -32.94 -31.65
CA ARG A 611 -0.87 -33.04 -30.35
C ARG A 611 -1.69 -31.78 -30.09
N VAL A 612 -3.01 -31.89 -30.08
CA VAL A 612 -3.90 -30.75 -29.84
C VAL A 612 -4.22 -30.58 -28.36
N VAL A 613 -3.99 -29.37 -27.83
CA VAL A 613 -4.42 -28.95 -26.49
C VAL A 613 -5.36 -27.78 -26.65
N ARG A 614 -6.64 -27.98 -26.36
CA ARG A 614 -7.61 -26.89 -26.39
C ARG A 614 -7.64 -26.17 -25.05
N LEU A 615 -7.65 -24.84 -25.10
CA LEU A 615 -7.88 -23.94 -23.97
C LEU A 615 -9.27 -23.30 -24.18
N PRO A 616 -10.35 -23.98 -23.75
CA PRO A 616 -11.71 -23.59 -24.08
C PRO A 616 -12.24 -22.48 -23.17
N GLY A 617 -13.36 -21.89 -23.57
CA GLY A 617 -14.15 -20.97 -22.79
C GLY A 617 -15.28 -20.39 -23.63
N ASP A 618 -16.42 -20.11 -22.99
CA ASP A 618 -17.59 -19.53 -23.66
C ASP A 618 -17.46 -18.02 -23.88
N HIS A 619 -16.55 -17.39 -23.14
CA HIS A 619 -16.24 -15.96 -23.18
C HIS A 619 -14.73 -15.73 -22.96
N ASP A 620 -14.23 -14.57 -23.39
CA ASP A 620 -12.80 -14.21 -23.39
C ASP A 620 -12.11 -14.40 -22.03
N ALA A 621 -12.78 -14.04 -20.93
CA ALA A 621 -12.20 -14.14 -19.59
C ALA A 621 -12.01 -15.58 -19.10
N GLN A 622 -12.87 -16.52 -19.52
CA GLN A 622 -12.69 -17.94 -19.23
C GLN A 622 -11.47 -18.48 -19.97
N VAL A 623 -11.32 -18.13 -21.25
CA VAL A 623 -10.16 -18.50 -22.06
C VAL A 623 -8.89 -17.92 -21.42
N ALA A 624 -8.92 -16.66 -20.97
CA ALA A 624 -7.80 -16.03 -20.26
C ALA A 624 -7.42 -16.76 -18.97
N GLY A 625 -8.40 -17.20 -18.17
CA GLY A 625 -8.16 -18.02 -16.98
C GLY A 625 -7.53 -19.37 -17.32
N ARG A 626 -7.99 -20.06 -18.38
CA ARG A 626 -7.40 -21.34 -18.82
C ARG A 626 -6.00 -21.18 -19.39
N VAL A 627 -5.75 -20.12 -20.16
CA VAL A 627 -4.41 -19.73 -20.63
C VAL A 627 -3.49 -19.50 -19.44
N SER A 628 -3.95 -18.71 -18.47
CA SER A 628 -3.22 -18.47 -17.23
C SER A 628 -2.86 -19.77 -16.52
N ASP A 629 -3.85 -20.62 -16.21
CA ASP A 629 -3.61 -21.88 -15.48
C ASP A 629 -2.62 -22.79 -16.21
N HIS A 630 -2.76 -22.90 -17.54
CA HIS A 630 -1.91 -23.75 -18.36
C HIS A 630 -0.46 -23.26 -18.40
N PHE A 631 -0.24 -21.95 -18.52
CA PHE A 631 1.09 -21.36 -18.70
C PHE A 631 1.70 -20.80 -17.41
N ALA A 632 1.03 -20.93 -16.26
CA ALA A 632 1.46 -20.37 -14.97
C ALA A 632 2.90 -20.70 -14.61
N ARG A 633 3.34 -21.95 -14.84
CA ARG A 633 4.72 -22.40 -14.55
C ARG A 633 5.74 -21.93 -15.59
N SER A 634 5.31 -21.69 -16.82
CA SER A 634 6.19 -21.40 -17.97
C SER A 634 6.42 -19.92 -18.19
N VAL A 635 5.48 -19.06 -17.77
CA VAL A 635 5.55 -17.59 -17.89
C VAL A 635 5.96 -16.94 -16.55
N GLY A 636 6.10 -17.74 -15.49
CA GLY A 636 6.43 -17.40 -14.10
C GLY A 636 7.14 -16.07 -13.87
N GLY A 637 6.36 -15.07 -13.48
CA GLY A 637 6.78 -13.76 -13.03
C GLY A 637 5.97 -13.34 -11.80
N ALA A 638 6.46 -12.35 -11.04
CA ALA A 638 5.75 -11.82 -9.88
C ALA A 638 4.61 -10.83 -10.26
N GLU A 639 4.39 -10.61 -11.56
CA GLU A 639 3.42 -9.63 -12.08
C GLU A 639 2.39 -10.33 -12.99
N VAL A 640 1.12 -9.94 -12.86
CA VAL A 640 0.04 -10.30 -13.78
C VAL A 640 -0.55 -9.05 -14.40
N VAL A 641 -0.99 -9.15 -15.66
CA VAL A 641 -1.58 -8.03 -16.39
C VAL A 641 -3.11 -8.16 -16.40
N LEU A 642 -3.80 -7.09 -16.02
CA LEU A 642 -5.24 -6.94 -16.22
C LEU A 642 -5.49 -6.01 -17.40
N ALA A 643 -6.24 -6.50 -18.39
CA ALA A 643 -6.61 -5.75 -19.58
C ALA A 643 -8.14 -5.73 -19.74
N PRO A 644 -8.71 -4.71 -20.42
CA PRO A 644 -10.16 -4.53 -20.52
C PRO A 644 -10.81 -5.60 -21.41
N ALA A 645 -12.07 -5.96 -21.11
CA ALA A 645 -12.94 -6.71 -22.02
C ALA A 645 -13.51 -5.81 -23.14
N GLY A 646 -14.25 -6.42 -24.07
CA GLY A 646 -14.91 -5.73 -25.18
C GLY A 646 -14.16 -5.85 -26.51
N SER A 647 -14.91 -5.87 -27.60
CA SER A 647 -14.39 -6.09 -28.96
C SER A 647 -13.54 -4.91 -29.47
N ALA A 648 -13.95 -3.67 -29.16
CA ALA A 648 -13.24 -2.42 -29.48
C ALA A 648 -11.95 -2.17 -28.66
N ARG A 649 -11.54 -3.16 -27.86
CA ARG A 649 -10.35 -3.10 -26.99
C ARG A 649 -9.46 -4.32 -27.15
N THR A 650 -9.69 -5.12 -28.21
CA THR A 650 -8.89 -6.32 -28.49
C THR A 650 -7.44 -5.96 -28.75
N LEU A 651 -7.19 -4.84 -29.45
CA LEU A 651 -5.83 -4.35 -29.68
C LEU A 651 -5.08 -4.02 -28.39
N HIS A 652 -5.77 -3.50 -27.37
CA HIS A 652 -5.14 -3.17 -26.08
C HIS A 652 -4.65 -4.43 -25.37
N ARG A 653 -5.45 -5.51 -25.40
CA ARG A 653 -5.05 -6.83 -24.89
C ARG A 653 -3.89 -7.42 -25.69
N ALA A 654 -3.95 -7.33 -27.01
CA ALA A 654 -2.88 -7.81 -27.89
C ALA A 654 -1.56 -7.07 -27.64
N VAL A 655 -1.59 -5.74 -27.49
CA VAL A 655 -0.44 -4.90 -27.17
C VAL A 655 0.11 -5.19 -25.78
N ALA A 656 -0.75 -5.44 -24.79
CA ALA A 656 -0.36 -5.80 -23.42
C ALA A 656 0.60 -7.01 -23.37
N GLY A 657 0.53 -7.91 -24.36
CA GLY A 657 1.47 -9.01 -24.52
C GLY A 657 2.94 -8.58 -24.61
N GLY A 658 3.22 -7.33 -24.98
CA GLY A 658 4.57 -6.73 -24.96
C GLY A 658 5.26 -6.75 -23.59
N LEU A 659 4.48 -6.89 -22.51
CA LEU A 659 4.98 -7.04 -21.14
C LEU A 659 5.51 -8.45 -20.85
N ALA A 660 5.22 -9.43 -21.72
CA ALA A 660 5.63 -10.83 -21.59
C ALA A 660 5.17 -11.51 -20.27
N GLU A 661 4.02 -11.06 -19.74
CA GLU A 661 3.35 -11.60 -18.56
C GLU A 661 1.98 -12.18 -18.92
N VAL A 662 1.40 -12.99 -18.04
CA VAL A 662 0.03 -13.51 -18.22
C VAL A 662 -0.96 -12.33 -18.29
N VAL A 663 -1.83 -12.34 -19.32
CA VAL A 663 -2.87 -11.32 -19.52
C VAL A 663 -4.23 -11.91 -19.13
N LEU A 664 -4.77 -11.45 -18.01
CA LEU A 664 -6.15 -11.73 -17.63
C LEU A 664 -7.07 -10.63 -18.17
N ILE A 665 -8.27 -11.03 -18.55
CA ILE A 665 -9.27 -10.13 -19.15
C ILE A 665 -10.33 -9.84 -18.08
N GLY A 666 -10.48 -8.57 -17.70
CA GLY A 666 -11.53 -8.17 -16.77
C GLY A 666 -12.74 -7.57 -17.48
N SER A 667 -13.92 -7.75 -16.88
CA SER A 667 -15.20 -7.10 -17.22
C SER A 667 -15.71 -6.35 -15.99
N ASP A 668 -16.68 -5.43 -16.11
CA ASP A 668 -17.30 -4.80 -14.94
C ASP A 668 -18.71 -5.36 -14.74
N PRO A 669 -19.01 -6.10 -13.64
CA PRO A 669 -18.10 -6.51 -12.56
C PRO A 669 -17.08 -7.59 -13.00
N MET A 670 -15.99 -7.75 -12.23
CA MET A 670 -14.90 -8.67 -12.57
C MET A 670 -15.42 -10.10 -12.75
N SER A 671 -15.08 -10.72 -13.88
CA SER A 671 -15.51 -12.09 -14.17
C SER A 671 -14.99 -13.08 -13.12
N VAL A 672 -15.83 -14.06 -12.77
CA VAL A 672 -15.50 -15.14 -11.82
C VAL A 672 -14.21 -15.87 -12.23
N SER A 673 -13.97 -16.06 -13.53
CA SER A 673 -12.77 -16.73 -14.04
C SER A 673 -11.50 -15.92 -13.79
N THR A 674 -11.58 -14.59 -13.95
CA THR A 674 -10.46 -13.67 -13.70
C THR A 674 -10.16 -13.60 -12.21
N THR A 675 -11.20 -13.49 -11.38
CA THR A 675 -11.09 -13.55 -9.91
C THR A 675 -10.44 -14.86 -9.47
N ALA A 676 -10.93 -16.00 -9.96
CA ALA A 676 -10.41 -17.30 -9.56
C ALA A 676 -8.95 -17.53 -10.01
N ALA A 677 -8.56 -17.01 -11.18
CA ALA A 677 -7.17 -17.08 -11.64
C ALA A 677 -6.22 -16.27 -10.75
N LEU A 678 -6.64 -15.07 -10.33
CA LEU A 678 -5.90 -14.26 -9.35
C LEU A 678 -5.76 -15.00 -8.00
N GLN A 679 -6.86 -15.58 -7.51
CA GLN A 679 -6.94 -16.35 -6.26
C GLN A 679 -6.05 -17.59 -6.20
N ARG A 680 -5.88 -18.29 -7.31
CA ARG A 680 -5.06 -19.50 -7.34
C ARG A 680 -3.56 -19.21 -7.33
N SER A 681 -3.13 -18.01 -7.71
CA SER A 681 -1.71 -17.74 -7.96
C SER A 681 -1.01 -17.17 -6.74
N ALA A 682 -0.30 -18.03 -6.01
CA ALA A 682 0.57 -17.61 -4.91
C ALA A 682 1.82 -16.82 -5.38
N THR A 683 2.10 -16.77 -6.69
CA THR A 683 3.33 -16.18 -7.25
C THR A 683 3.18 -14.73 -7.70
N TRP A 684 1.96 -14.22 -7.87
CA TRP A 684 1.74 -12.85 -8.35
C TRP A 684 1.68 -11.84 -7.20
N THR A 685 2.77 -11.13 -6.97
CA THR A 685 2.86 -10.07 -5.95
C THR A 685 2.59 -8.67 -6.50
N ARG A 686 2.40 -8.53 -7.82
CA ARG A 686 2.08 -7.28 -8.54
C ARG A 686 0.97 -7.49 -9.56
N VAL A 687 0.13 -6.48 -9.71
CA VAL A 687 -0.90 -6.43 -10.75
C VAL A 687 -0.71 -5.16 -11.57
N ARG A 688 -0.55 -5.31 -12.88
CA ARG A 688 -0.44 -4.19 -13.82
C ARG A 688 -1.73 -4.04 -14.62
N ALA A 689 -2.37 -2.89 -14.51
CA ALA A 689 -3.49 -2.54 -15.38
C ALA A 689 -2.95 -1.99 -16.71
N VAL A 690 -3.45 -2.50 -17.84
CA VAL A 690 -3.13 -1.98 -19.18
C VAL A 690 -4.40 -1.39 -19.77
N GLY A 691 -4.41 -0.07 -19.95
CA GLY A 691 -5.60 0.72 -20.29
C GLY A 691 -5.92 1.80 -19.25
N SER A 692 -6.80 2.74 -19.59
CA SER A 692 -7.22 3.83 -18.70
C SER A 692 -7.97 3.31 -17.46
N SER A 693 -8.18 4.17 -16.45
CA SER A 693 -8.97 3.81 -15.26
C SER A 693 -10.46 3.56 -15.55
N GLN A 694 -10.96 4.04 -16.70
CA GLN A 694 -12.31 3.72 -17.19
C GLN A 694 -12.35 2.33 -17.84
N GLU A 695 -11.26 1.92 -18.49
CA GLU A 695 -11.17 0.63 -19.19
C GLU A 695 -10.82 -0.52 -18.25
N VAL A 696 -9.89 -0.30 -17.32
CA VAL A 696 -9.52 -1.26 -16.27
C VAL A 696 -9.70 -0.56 -14.92
N PRO A 697 -10.90 -0.64 -14.33
CA PRO A 697 -11.22 -0.02 -13.05
C PRO A 697 -10.24 -0.40 -11.94
N SER A 698 -9.93 0.55 -11.06
CA SER A 698 -9.06 0.30 -9.89
C SER A 698 -9.64 -0.74 -8.92
N SER A 699 -10.96 -1.01 -8.98
CA SER A 699 -11.67 -2.06 -8.24
C SER A 699 -11.28 -3.48 -8.68
N TRP A 700 -10.88 -3.68 -9.93
CA TRP A 700 -10.47 -4.99 -10.45
C TRP A 700 -9.14 -5.44 -9.86
N VAL A 701 -8.21 -4.51 -9.77
CA VAL A 701 -6.89 -4.75 -9.16
C VAL A 701 -7.01 -4.99 -7.63
N TRP A 702 -8.15 -4.67 -7.03
CA TRP A 702 -8.45 -4.92 -5.61
C TRP A 702 -8.93 -6.36 -5.36
N VAL A 703 -9.70 -6.98 -6.27
CA VAL A 703 -10.14 -8.39 -6.18
C VAL A 703 -8.93 -9.35 -6.17
N ALA A 704 -7.84 -8.99 -6.85
CA ALA A 704 -6.56 -9.68 -6.83
C ALA A 704 -5.83 -9.73 -5.47
N ARG A 705 -6.35 -9.04 -4.44
CA ARG A 705 -5.70 -8.91 -3.11
C ARG A 705 -6.26 -9.82 -2.03
N GLN A 706 -7.46 -10.39 -2.22
CA GLN A 706 -8.05 -11.37 -1.30
C GLN A 706 -7.71 -12.83 -1.70
N SER A 707 -6.88 -12.93 -2.73
CA SER A 707 -6.39 -14.11 -3.44
C SER A 707 -5.20 -14.74 -2.74
#